data_AF-A0A482X6Z0-F1
#
_entry.id   AF-A0A482X6Z0-F1
#
_cell.length_a   1.000
_cell.length_b   1.000
_cell.length_c   1.000
_cell.angle_alpha   90.00
_cell.angle_beta   90.00
_cell.angle_gamma   90.00
#
_symmetry.space_group_name_H-M   'P 1'
#
loop_
_entity.id
_entity.type
_entity.pdbx_description
1 polymer ?
#
loop_
_entity_poly.entity_id
_entity_poly.type
_entity_poly.pdbx_seq_one_letter_code
_entity_poly.pdbx_strand_id
1 'polypeptide(L)'
;MDSHYTTSFLLKLWTIFLLVEVSGILANNYKHSYLGCYIDANGDRRLFNKHKEVIKNNSPKTCVELCKSRNYLYAGMQYGNECFCGNVTPPFKARADESECSTDCPGNKEEKCGAGWRTSAYKTGLTGTTTKEKLNYIGCYADFGSQEHRLFDKHTSDFHEGQTPHYCVGLCYSLGFGYAALQYNFQCFCGNNHPPSERLRSDDECDLECTGDKSEKCGGHWKLSVYSTSITDLPALGRYVGCYLDNVNNTRLLNGIKRDFTTTNTPQLCVNFCLSNNYRYAGLQYGRECFCGNDEIITELAPDFQCQLECPGDDTRICGGHWRLAVYQLAIEFKSPQYLGCFKDETNETRLFKGYKQNFYSSLTVQRCIDICRSKGFHYTGLQYRYECFCEDSKPSNSLEVNENNCLYPCSGDSSQMCGGDWRYSVHWNGLKNPLRNADNYIGCFRERNAPHQLLPLESVTFERSLTPQLCIEHCFRKGYPYSGTQISSVHFGTQIKSQCHCGDFKPSTEHKTDESQCSAACPGDQNKKCGGDWRISVYRTGIFRYNHTYAANGYLGCFHYDRRILSTYKVDLDNNNPQRCLGICKAIGYLFAGLKNGNECYCGNKAPPSASMGLERECTIPCSGDNSSTCGGDKAWSIYQLPEVKDFDIDERFGGDNGEGSQICKKSKTEKNGKEPICSGRIIFEDDFNELNLDTWQHSIRIPGSNFAYFSSDNKNSFVKNGILHVHPNILPDEKVTSGKLDLEGCTVMDQLECKREALYWNILPPIASAEISTRNSFSFKYGIIEIRAKLPVGDWLIPEIWLEPKTTAYGLGLRSGRIKIAAANGNEDLITSDGKDISVKYLDYGVTVGYDEKIIGRYVTELKAEGWNDDFHNYTLIWTPDDISLKIDNKPLTSIKPEKADQLCVLLGEREKCDIWAKGTKMAPFDKQFYLTLGLSAGGRRDFPDNCKTHGHDKPWKNTESKAMLNFYEDRNNWHSTWKRDAMDLKIDYIRVRAL
;
A
#
# COMPACT_ATOMS: atom_id res chain seq x y z
N MET A 1 -69.19 -10.12 51.64
CA MET A 1 -68.91 -11.32 50.83
C MET A 1 -69.21 -10.96 49.38
N ASP A 2 -68.37 -11.42 48.45
CA ASP A 2 -68.47 -11.21 46.99
C ASP A 2 -68.08 -9.86 46.39
N SER A 3 -66.87 -9.37 46.71
CA SER A 3 -66.15 -8.43 45.81
C SER A 3 -64.74 -8.89 45.42
N HIS A 4 -64.31 -10.09 45.84
CA HIS A 4 -62.96 -10.59 45.58
C HIS A 4 -62.87 -11.66 44.47
N TYR A 5 -64.00 -12.19 43.99
CA TYR A 5 -64.00 -13.22 42.93
C TYR A 5 -64.27 -12.67 41.52
N THR A 6 -64.91 -11.51 41.36
CA THR A 6 -65.17 -10.89 40.05
C THR A 6 -63.97 -10.15 39.47
N THR A 7 -63.09 -9.59 40.31
CA THR A 7 -61.86 -8.90 39.88
C THR A 7 -60.82 -9.87 39.34
N SER A 8 -60.71 -11.09 39.87
CA SER A 8 -59.74 -12.08 39.38
C SER A 8 -60.12 -12.70 38.02
N PHE A 9 -61.41 -12.79 37.68
CA PHE A 9 -61.86 -13.35 36.40
C PHE A 9 -61.83 -12.31 35.28
N LEU A 10 -62.18 -11.05 35.59
CA LEU A 10 -62.08 -9.93 34.66
C LEU A 10 -60.63 -9.56 34.35
N LEU A 11 -59.69 -9.65 35.32
CA LEU A 11 -58.26 -9.46 35.02
C LEU A 11 -57.71 -10.56 34.09
N LYS A 12 -58.15 -11.82 34.23
CA LYS A 12 -57.71 -12.91 33.35
C LYS A 12 -58.23 -12.73 31.91
N LEU A 13 -59.47 -12.28 31.73
CA LEU A 13 -60.03 -11.99 30.40
C LEU A 13 -59.41 -10.72 29.76
N TRP A 14 -59.12 -9.69 30.56
CA TRP A 14 -58.39 -8.50 30.08
C TRP A 14 -56.96 -8.83 29.66
N THR A 15 -56.26 -9.72 30.38
CA THR A 15 -54.92 -10.17 29.94
C THR A 15 -54.96 -10.99 28.65
N ILE A 16 -56.04 -11.75 28.40
CA ILE A 16 -56.18 -12.52 27.15
C ILE A 16 -56.53 -11.59 25.98
N PHE A 17 -57.40 -10.58 26.17
CA PHE A 17 -57.71 -9.60 25.13
C PHE A 17 -56.50 -8.69 24.80
N LEU A 18 -55.72 -8.27 25.79
CA LEU A 18 -54.44 -7.57 25.57
C LEU A 18 -53.41 -8.44 24.84
N LEU A 19 -53.38 -9.76 25.08
CA LEU A 19 -52.51 -10.67 24.33
C LEU A 19 -52.93 -10.81 22.86
N VAL A 20 -54.23 -10.77 22.54
CA VAL A 20 -54.75 -10.90 21.17
C VAL A 20 -54.63 -9.59 20.37
N GLU A 21 -54.90 -8.42 20.96
CA GLU A 21 -54.71 -7.13 20.27
C GLU A 21 -53.22 -6.77 20.08
N VAL A 22 -52.35 -7.13 21.03
CA VAL A 22 -50.90 -7.00 20.85
C VAL A 22 -50.41 -7.95 19.73
N SER A 23 -51.04 -9.10 19.54
CA SER A 23 -50.74 -9.99 18.41
C SER A 23 -51.15 -9.40 17.06
N GLY A 24 -52.31 -8.73 16.98
CA GLY A 24 -52.82 -8.10 15.76
C GLY A 24 -52.09 -6.81 15.35
N ILE A 25 -51.72 -5.97 16.31
CA ILE A 25 -50.94 -4.73 16.04
C ILE A 25 -49.50 -5.07 15.63
N LEU A 26 -48.96 -6.20 16.10
CA LEU A 26 -47.66 -6.69 15.65
C LEU A 26 -47.67 -7.32 14.24
N ALA A 27 -48.82 -7.72 13.69
CA ALA A 27 -48.89 -8.33 12.35
C ALA A 27 -48.87 -7.29 11.22
N ASN A 28 -49.42 -6.09 11.42
CA ASN A 28 -49.57 -5.08 10.35
C ASN A 28 -48.27 -4.33 9.98
N ASN A 29 -47.23 -4.38 10.81
CA ASN A 29 -45.97 -3.63 10.58
C ASN A 29 -45.06 -4.25 9.49
N TYR A 30 -45.23 -5.53 9.14
CA TYR A 30 -44.29 -6.25 8.26
C TYR A 30 -44.65 -6.15 6.78
N LYS A 31 -45.92 -5.90 6.45
CA LYS A 31 -46.36 -5.73 5.06
C LYS A 31 -45.82 -4.43 4.44
N HIS A 32 -45.50 -3.42 5.25
CA HIS A 32 -44.91 -2.14 4.81
C HIS A 32 -43.37 -2.15 4.73
N SER A 33 -42.72 -3.22 5.18
CA SER A 33 -41.26 -3.37 5.09
C SER A 33 -40.81 -4.34 3.99
N TYR A 34 -41.73 -4.98 3.27
CA TYR A 34 -41.41 -5.86 2.15
C TYR A 34 -40.83 -5.11 0.95
N LEU A 35 -39.73 -5.63 0.39
CA LEU A 35 -39.01 -5.08 -0.78
C LEU A 35 -39.32 -5.83 -2.08
N GLY A 36 -39.62 -7.13 -1.99
CA GLY A 36 -40.00 -7.97 -3.14
C GLY A 36 -39.27 -9.31 -3.21
N CYS A 37 -39.54 -10.08 -4.26
CA CYS A 37 -38.90 -11.37 -4.55
C CYS A 37 -37.64 -11.21 -5.41
N TYR A 38 -36.55 -11.89 -5.06
CA TYR A 38 -35.26 -11.76 -5.75
C TYR A 38 -34.57 -13.11 -6.01
N ILE A 39 -34.03 -13.30 -7.22
CA ILE A 39 -33.10 -14.33 -7.66
C ILE A 39 -31.81 -14.28 -6.84
N ASP A 40 -31.59 -15.30 -6.03
CA ASP A 40 -30.41 -15.42 -5.19
C ASP A 40 -29.40 -16.40 -5.80
N ALA A 41 -28.10 -16.12 -5.68
CA ALA A 41 -27.03 -16.91 -6.29
C ALA A 41 -26.14 -17.56 -5.22
N ASN A 42 -25.52 -18.70 -5.50
CA ASN A 42 -24.84 -19.48 -4.46
C ASN A 42 -23.44 -18.93 -4.08
N GLY A 43 -23.03 -19.06 -2.82
CA GLY A 43 -21.73 -18.60 -2.30
C GLY A 43 -21.65 -17.08 -2.07
N ASP A 44 -20.46 -16.47 -2.25
CA ASP A 44 -20.20 -15.04 -1.95
C ASP A 44 -21.05 -14.05 -2.78
N ARG A 45 -21.75 -14.56 -3.80
CA ARG A 45 -22.69 -13.82 -4.67
C ARG A 45 -24.14 -13.80 -4.15
N ARG A 46 -24.43 -14.39 -2.98
CA ARG A 46 -25.75 -14.32 -2.33
C ARG A 46 -26.11 -12.87 -2.01
N LEU A 47 -27.38 -12.54 -2.20
CA LEU A 47 -27.93 -11.19 -2.02
C LEU A 47 -27.78 -10.67 -0.60
N PHE A 48 -28.11 -11.52 0.37
CA PHE A 48 -27.96 -11.26 1.79
C PHE A 48 -27.03 -12.32 2.37
N ASN A 49 -25.74 -12.12 2.15
CA ASN A 49 -24.70 -13.10 2.50
C ASN A 49 -24.08 -12.87 3.88
N LYS A 50 -24.60 -11.92 4.67
CA LYS A 50 -24.02 -11.58 5.97
C LYS A 50 -24.49 -12.50 7.08
N HIS A 51 -25.74 -12.94 7.02
CA HIS A 51 -26.29 -13.92 7.95
C HIS A 51 -27.31 -14.81 7.23
N LYS A 52 -27.36 -16.10 7.57
CA LYS A 52 -28.43 -17.03 7.18
C LYS A 52 -28.80 -17.85 8.41
N GLU A 53 -30.09 -17.97 8.66
CA GLU A 53 -30.70 -18.74 9.73
C GLU A 53 -31.80 -19.62 9.13
N VAL A 54 -31.98 -20.85 9.60
CA VAL A 54 -33.14 -21.67 9.21
C VAL A 54 -34.09 -21.75 10.40
N ILE A 55 -35.16 -20.98 10.34
CA ILE A 55 -36.15 -20.81 11.40
C ILE A 55 -37.28 -21.84 11.19
N LYS A 56 -37.44 -22.75 12.14
CA LYS A 56 -38.39 -23.88 12.03
C LYS A 56 -39.85 -23.44 11.87
N ASN A 57 -40.24 -22.36 12.55
CA ASN A 57 -41.55 -21.71 12.46
C ASN A 57 -41.39 -20.29 11.88
N ASN A 58 -40.70 -20.18 10.73
CA ASN A 58 -40.35 -18.90 10.13
C ASN A 58 -41.58 -18.13 9.65
N SER A 59 -41.53 -16.80 9.75
CA SER A 59 -42.45 -15.88 9.08
C SER A 59 -41.73 -14.56 8.79
N PRO A 60 -42.31 -13.67 7.96
CA PRO A 60 -41.67 -12.40 7.65
C PRO A 60 -41.37 -11.56 8.88
N LYS A 61 -42.31 -11.51 9.83
CA LYS A 61 -42.10 -10.91 11.13
C LYS A 61 -40.87 -11.48 11.84
N THR A 62 -40.81 -12.80 11.97
CA THR A 62 -39.78 -13.48 12.75
C THR A 62 -38.39 -13.28 12.15
N CYS A 63 -38.30 -13.35 10.82
CA CYS A 63 -37.03 -13.15 10.13
C CYS A 63 -36.63 -11.67 10.06
N VAL A 64 -37.57 -10.74 9.89
CA VAL A 64 -37.26 -9.30 9.96
C VAL A 64 -36.85 -8.89 11.37
N GLU A 65 -37.53 -9.35 12.43
CA GLU A 65 -37.11 -9.10 13.81
C GLU A 65 -35.76 -9.77 14.13
N LEU A 66 -35.48 -10.95 13.57
CA LEU A 66 -34.18 -11.61 13.70
C LEU A 66 -33.07 -10.76 13.07
N CYS A 67 -33.29 -10.26 11.85
CA CYS A 67 -32.30 -9.44 11.17
C CYS A 67 -32.20 -8.04 11.80
N LYS A 68 -33.32 -7.45 12.24
CA LYS A 68 -33.36 -6.18 12.97
C LYS A 68 -32.62 -6.28 14.30
N SER A 69 -32.87 -7.32 15.08
CA SER A 69 -32.20 -7.54 16.38
C SER A 69 -30.73 -7.87 16.22
N ARG A 70 -30.32 -8.38 15.05
CA ARG A 70 -28.91 -8.54 14.66
C ARG A 70 -28.35 -7.34 13.90
N ASN A 71 -28.98 -6.17 14.03
CA ASN A 71 -28.53 -4.90 13.45
C ASN A 71 -28.28 -4.92 11.93
N TYR A 72 -28.89 -5.84 11.21
CA TYR A 72 -28.83 -5.88 9.76
C TYR A 72 -29.94 -5.02 9.17
N LEU A 73 -29.61 -4.18 8.19
CA LEU A 73 -30.58 -3.22 7.61
C LEU A 73 -31.69 -3.92 6.78
N TYR A 74 -31.41 -5.13 6.29
CA TYR A 74 -32.29 -5.90 5.43
C TYR A 74 -32.34 -7.38 5.85
N ALA A 75 -33.47 -7.99 5.57
CA ALA A 75 -33.78 -9.39 5.79
C ALA A 75 -34.27 -10.01 4.48
N GLY A 76 -34.21 -11.32 4.34
CA GLY A 76 -34.74 -12.01 3.18
C GLY A 76 -35.03 -13.46 3.46
N MET A 77 -36.24 -13.93 3.18
CA MET A 77 -36.63 -15.32 3.44
C MET A 77 -36.55 -16.16 2.18
N GLN A 78 -36.03 -17.37 2.30
CA GLN A 78 -35.88 -18.32 1.21
C GLN A 78 -36.38 -19.69 1.67
N TYR A 79 -36.95 -20.47 0.75
CA TYR A 79 -37.34 -21.86 0.99
C TYR A 79 -38.25 -22.11 2.20
N GLY A 80 -39.09 -21.13 2.55
CA GLY A 80 -40.04 -21.22 3.66
C GLY A 80 -39.39 -20.94 5.01
N ASN A 81 -38.48 -21.81 5.42
CA ASN A 81 -37.86 -21.76 6.74
C ASN A 81 -36.54 -20.98 6.79
N GLU A 82 -35.92 -20.65 5.66
CA GLU A 82 -34.63 -19.96 5.68
C GLU A 82 -34.81 -18.44 5.69
N CYS A 83 -34.00 -17.76 6.48
CA CYS A 83 -34.00 -16.34 6.73
C CYS A 83 -32.57 -15.82 6.59
N PHE A 84 -32.35 -14.80 5.79
CA PHE A 84 -31.05 -14.26 5.45
C PHE A 84 -31.02 -12.79 5.83
N CYS A 85 -29.91 -12.30 6.36
CA CYS A 85 -29.75 -10.90 6.72
C CYS A 85 -28.55 -10.30 5.98
N GLY A 86 -28.67 -9.01 5.70
CA GLY A 86 -27.66 -8.27 4.97
C GLY A 86 -27.72 -6.78 5.27
N ASN A 87 -26.60 -6.11 5.02
CA ASN A 87 -26.48 -4.65 5.12
C ASN A 87 -26.46 -3.97 3.76
N VAL A 88 -26.43 -4.76 2.69
CA VAL A 88 -26.40 -4.29 1.31
C VAL A 88 -27.76 -4.58 0.72
N THR A 89 -28.41 -3.56 0.15
CA THR A 89 -29.68 -3.73 -0.56
C THR A 89 -29.48 -4.68 -1.74
N PRO A 90 -30.42 -5.61 -2.02
CA PRO A 90 -30.30 -6.48 -3.18
C PRO A 90 -30.18 -5.64 -4.46
N PRO A 91 -29.23 -5.95 -5.36
CA PRO A 91 -29.14 -5.29 -6.63
C PRO A 91 -30.37 -5.70 -7.44
N PHE A 92 -31.06 -4.71 -7.96
CA PHE A 92 -32.31 -4.97 -8.62
C PHE A 92 -32.23 -6.00 -9.76
N LYS A 93 -31.13 -6.06 -10.52
CA LYS A 93 -30.99 -7.02 -11.64
C LYS A 93 -31.21 -8.49 -11.24
N ALA A 94 -31.24 -8.74 -9.94
CA ALA A 94 -31.59 -9.99 -9.32
C ALA A 94 -33.08 -10.08 -8.92
N ARG A 95 -34.01 -9.21 -9.34
CA ARG A 95 -35.44 -9.27 -8.95
C ARG A 95 -36.18 -10.34 -9.77
N ALA A 96 -37.09 -11.06 -9.13
CA ALA A 96 -37.88 -12.15 -9.70
C ALA A 96 -39.38 -11.83 -9.64
N ASP A 97 -40.22 -12.58 -10.35
CA ASP A 97 -41.68 -12.44 -10.22
C ASP A 97 -42.14 -12.88 -8.81
N GLU A 98 -43.09 -12.15 -8.21
CA GLU A 98 -43.52 -12.42 -6.84
C GLU A 98 -44.12 -13.82 -6.65
N SER A 99 -44.70 -14.39 -7.71
CA SER A 99 -45.22 -15.77 -7.68
C SER A 99 -44.11 -16.82 -7.54
N GLU A 100 -42.85 -16.48 -7.83
CA GLU A 100 -41.70 -17.37 -7.66
C GLU A 100 -41.26 -17.50 -6.20
N CYS A 101 -41.60 -16.55 -5.33
CA CYS A 101 -41.39 -16.66 -3.89
C CYS A 101 -42.63 -17.24 -3.18
N SER A 102 -43.14 -18.37 -3.67
CA SER A 102 -44.47 -18.89 -3.32
C SER A 102 -44.55 -19.84 -2.14
N THR A 103 -43.41 -20.15 -1.49
CA THR A 103 -43.37 -21.12 -0.39
C THR A 103 -44.06 -20.55 0.84
N ASP A 104 -45.06 -21.28 1.37
CA ASP A 104 -45.74 -20.90 2.59
C ASP A 104 -44.78 -20.89 3.77
N CYS A 105 -44.88 -19.86 4.59
CA CYS A 105 -44.10 -19.74 5.79
C CYS A 105 -44.54 -20.82 6.81
N PRO A 106 -43.62 -21.62 7.36
CA PRO A 106 -43.99 -22.65 8.32
C PRO A 106 -44.50 -22.07 9.65
N GLY A 107 -44.09 -20.84 10.00
CA GLY A 107 -44.58 -20.09 11.17
C GLY A 107 -45.93 -19.42 11.03
N ASN A 108 -46.39 -19.22 9.79
CA ASN A 108 -47.71 -18.72 9.47
C ASN A 108 -48.05 -19.07 8.02
N LYS A 109 -48.94 -20.04 7.80
CA LYS A 109 -49.21 -20.58 6.46
C LYS A 109 -49.93 -19.60 5.52
N GLU A 110 -50.45 -18.48 6.03
CA GLU A 110 -51.05 -17.43 5.21
C GLU A 110 -50.02 -16.47 4.60
N GLU A 111 -48.74 -16.55 5.02
CA GLU A 111 -47.63 -15.69 4.56
C GLU A 111 -46.63 -16.46 3.69
N LYS A 112 -45.82 -15.73 2.91
CA LYS A 112 -44.85 -16.30 1.95
C LYS A 112 -43.40 -16.00 2.33
N CYS A 113 -42.55 -17.03 2.25
CA CYS A 113 -41.16 -17.01 2.72
C CYS A 113 -40.19 -17.50 1.63
N GLY A 114 -40.26 -16.90 0.44
CA GLY A 114 -39.35 -17.20 -0.68
C GLY A 114 -39.61 -18.54 -1.36
N ALA A 115 -38.60 -19.06 -2.05
CA ALA A 115 -38.53 -20.41 -2.64
C ALA A 115 -37.06 -20.78 -2.94
N GLY A 116 -36.80 -21.90 -3.63
CA GLY A 116 -35.42 -22.32 -3.90
C GLY A 116 -34.69 -21.28 -4.76
N TRP A 117 -33.61 -20.69 -4.24
CA TRP A 117 -32.88 -19.59 -4.90
C TRP A 117 -33.72 -18.33 -5.19
N ARG A 118 -34.82 -18.15 -4.46
CA ARG A 118 -35.69 -16.97 -4.55
C ARG A 118 -35.95 -16.43 -3.15
N THR A 119 -35.51 -15.21 -2.92
CA THR A 119 -35.49 -14.58 -1.61
C THR A 119 -36.53 -13.47 -1.54
N SER A 120 -37.52 -13.62 -0.68
CA SER A 120 -38.48 -12.58 -0.31
C SER A 120 -37.78 -11.59 0.63
N ALA A 121 -37.38 -10.43 0.13
CA ALA A 121 -36.55 -9.44 0.83
C ALA A 121 -37.38 -8.37 1.56
N TYR A 122 -36.93 -7.89 2.72
CA TYR A 122 -37.61 -6.94 3.60
C TYR A 122 -36.61 -5.97 4.24
N LYS A 123 -37.02 -4.73 4.51
CA LYS A 123 -36.33 -3.77 5.38
C LYS A 123 -36.57 -4.12 6.84
N THR A 124 -35.55 -3.93 7.67
CA THR A 124 -35.69 -4.15 9.12
C THR A 124 -36.13 -2.89 9.87
N GLY A 125 -36.05 -1.73 9.23
CA GLY A 125 -36.46 -0.45 9.81
C GLY A 125 -35.46 0.14 10.81
N LEU A 126 -34.20 -0.29 10.75
CA LEU A 126 -33.06 0.40 11.37
C LEU A 126 -32.55 1.51 10.44
N THR A 127 -32.20 2.67 11.01
CA THR A 127 -31.55 3.78 10.31
C THR A 127 -30.17 4.03 10.92
N GLY A 128 -29.11 3.51 10.31
CA GLY A 128 -27.73 3.79 10.72
C GLY A 128 -27.21 5.09 10.09
N THR A 129 -26.45 5.89 10.86
CA THR A 129 -25.71 7.06 10.37
C THR A 129 -24.61 6.64 9.41
N THR A 130 -24.85 6.82 8.13
CA THR A 130 -23.86 6.86 7.07
C THR A 130 -23.01 8.12 7.20
N THR A 131 -21.68 8.03 7.26
CA THR A 131 -20.92 8.95 6.41
C THR A 131 -20.98 8.32 5.03
N LYS A 132 -21.88 8.82 4.17
CA LYS A 132 -21.77 8.59 2.72
C LYS A 132 -20.31 8.86 2.38
N GLU A 133 -19.57 7.89 1.84
CA GLU A 133 -18.36 8.23 1.09
C GLU A 133 -18.81 9.25 0.04
N LYS A 134 -18.35 10.49 0.21
CA LYS A 134 -18.70 11.59 -0.68
C LYS A 134 -18.00 11.30 -2.00
N LEU A 135 -18.72 10.72 -2.95
CA LEU A 135 -18.23 10.52 -4.30
C LEU A 135 -17.75 11.86 -4.87
N ASN A 136 -16.69 11.82 -5.66
CA ASN A 136 -16.11 13.00 -6.32
C ASN A 136 -16.99 13.45 -7.48
N TYR A 137 -18.16 14.01 -7.15
CA TYR A 137 -19.08 14.61 -8.11
C TYR A 137 -18.45 15.84 -8.75
N ILE A 138 -18.40 15.85 -10.07
CA ILE A 138 -17.75 16.89 -10.87
C ILE A 138 -18.77 17.94 -11.32
N GLY A 139 -20.00 17.52 -11.61
CA GLY A 139 -21.09 18.41 -11.99
C GLY A 139 -22.07 17.78 -12.98
N CYS A 140 -23.12 18.53 -13.32
CA CYS A 140 -24.07 18.18 -14.35
C CYS A 140 -23.64 18.66 -15.74
N TYR A 141 -23.67 17.79 -16.76
CA TYR A 141 -23.23 18.15 -18.12
C TYR A 141 -24.25 17.79 -19.20
N ALA A 142 -24.39 18.65 -20.22
CA ALA A 142 -25.23 18.40 -21.38
C ALA A 142 -24.65 17.32 -22.31
N ASP A 143 -25.44 16.27 -22.55
CA ASP A 143 -25.12 15.18 -23.48
C ASP A 143 -26.00 15.25 -24.73
N PHE A 144 -25.62 14.54 -25.80
CA PHE A 144 -26.35 14.53 -27.08
C PHE A 144 -26.56 13.09 -27.60
N GLY A 145 -27.67 12.87 -28.32
CA GLY A 145 -28.14 11.52 -28.67
C GLY A 145 -27.52 10.82 -29.86
N SER A 146 -26.70 11.50 -30.65
CA SER A 146 -25.91 10.87 -31.70
C SER A 146 -24.60 10.31 -31.11
N GLN A 147 -24.23 9.08 -31.52
CA GLN A 147 -23.01 8.40 -31.02
C GLN A 147 -21.73 9.24 -31.20
N GLU A 148 -21.68 10.13 -32.19
CA GLU A 148 -20.54 11.02 -32.46
C GLU A 148 -20.43 12.21 -31.49
N HIS A 149 -21.47 12.52 -30.72
CA HIS A 149 -21.53 13.73 -29.88
C HIS A 149 -21.70 13.45 -28.38
N ARG A 150 -21.72 12.17 -27.96
CA ARG A 150 -21.78 11.80 -26.54
C ARG A 150 -20.51 12.20 -25.80
N LEU A 151 -20.68 12.66 -24.54
CA LEU A 151 -19.56 13.05 -23.67
C LEU A 151 -18.70 11.85 -23.23
N PHE A 152 -19.35 10.71 -22.98
CA PHE A 152 -18.70 9.47 -22.58
C PHE A 152 -19.24 8.35 -23.46
N ASP A 153 -18.36 7.79 -24.29
CA ASP A 153 -18.70 6.83 -25.36
C ASP A 153 -17.86 5.55 -25.29
N LYS A 154 -16.92 5.45 -24.33
CA LYS A 154 -15.95 4.35 -24.29
C LYS A 154 -16.53 3.07 -23.72
N HIS A 155 -17.45 3.18 -22.77
CA HIS A 155 -18.26 2.08 -22.30
C HIS A 155 -19.62 2.59 -21.80
N THR A 156 -20.70 1.90 -22.18
CA THR A 156 -22.06 2.24 -21.76
C THR A 156 -22.75 0.98 -21.24
N SER A 157 -23.45 1.10 -20.12
CA SER A 157 -24.28 0.06 -19.54
C SER A 157 -25.57 0.64 -18.99
N ASP A 158 -26.70 -0.02 -19.28
CA ASP A 158 -28.02 0.40 -18.82
C ASP A 158 -28.49 -0.48 -17.66
N PHE A 159 -28.86 0.16 -16.54
CA PHE A 159 -29.26 -0.49 -15.29
C PHE A 159 -30.66 -0.03 -14.88
N HIS A 160 -31.68 -0.56 -15.58
CA HIS A 160 -33.07 -0.10 -15.48
C HIS A 160 -33.66 -0.11 -14.08
N GLU A 161 -33.13 -0.93 -13.19
CA GLU A 161 -33.40 -0.80 -11.78
C GLU A 161 -32.11 -1.16 -11.01
N GLY A 162 -31.90 -0.58 -9.82
CA GLY A 162 -30.69 -0.80 -9.02
C GLY A 162 -29.51 0.14 -9.31
N GLN A 163 -29.66 1.11 -10.23
CA GLN A 163 -28.60 2.07 -10.54
C GLN A 163 -28.39 3.06 -9.41
N THR A 164 -27.13 3.33 -9.04
CA THR A 164 -26.72 4.42 -8.13
C THR A 164 -25.40 5.03 -8.59
N PRO A 165 -25.04 6.25 -8.13
CA PRO A 165 -23.75 6.85 -8.42
C PRO A 165 -22.57 5.97 -7.96
N HIS A 166 -22.62 5.39 -6.76
CA HIS A 166 -21.55 4.50 -6.27
C HIS A 166 -21.37 3.28 -7.17
N TYR A 167 -22.45 2.73 -7.68
CA TYR A 167 -22.41 1.56 -8.56
C TYR A 167 -21.77 1.89 -9.91
N CYS A 168 -22.19 3.00 -10.55
CA CYS A 168 -21.63 3.41 -11.83
C CYS A 168 -20.14 3.81 -11.71
N VAL A 169 -19.77 4.53 -10.64
CA VAL A 169 -18.37 4.87 -10.34
C VAL A 169 -17.53 3.61 -10.14
N GLY A 170 -17.99 2.65 -9.36
CA GLY A 170 -17.29 1.38 -9.13
C GLY A 170 -17.11 0.54 -10.40
N LEU A 171 -18.12 0.53 -11.29
CA LEU A 171 -18.03 -0.14 -12.58
C LEU A 171 -16.95 0.50 -13.47
N CYS A 172 -17.00 1.82 -13.67
CA CYS A 172 -16.04 2.50 -14.54
C CYS A 172 -14.61 2.44 -13.97
N TYR A 173 -14.45 2.49 -12.64
CA TYR A 173 -13.18 2.21 -11.96
C TYR A 173 -12.63 0.82 -12.31
N SER A 174 -13.46 -0.23 -12.19
CA SER A 174 -13.04 -1.61 -12.47
C SER A 174 -12.64 -1.85 -13.93
N LEU A 175 -13.12 -0.99 -14.84
CA LEU A 175 -12.82 -1.02 -16.27
C LEU A 175 -11.65 -0.10 -16.66
N GLY A 176 -11.04 0.61 -15.70
CA GLY A 176 -9.88 1.46 -15.93
C GLY A 176 -10.19 2.84 -16.52
N PHE A 177 -11.44 3.32 -16.41
CA PHE A 177 -11.83 4.63 -16.92
C PHE A 177 -11.76 5.71 -15.85
N GLY A 178 -11.23 6.89 -16.20
CA GLY A 178 -11.04 8.03 -15.28
C GLY A 178 -12.33 8.69 -14.79
N TYR A 179 -13.42 8.53 -15.53
CA TYR A 179 -14.70 9.18 -15.25
C TYR A 179 -15.86 8.20 -15.44
N ALA A 180 -16.88 8.40 -14.60
CA ALA A 180 -18.17 7.75 -14.67
C ALA A 180 -19.26 8.80 -14.79
N ALA A 181 -20.29 8.54 -15.58
CA ALA A 181 -21.36 9.49 -15.82
C ALA A 181 -22.72 8.79 -15.87
N LEU A 182 -23.72 9.35 -15.19
CA LEU A 182 -25.06 8.77 -15.08
C LEU A 182 -26.06 9.59 -15.87
N GLN A 183 -26.95 8.95 -16.62
CA GLN A 183 -27.98 9.59 -17.44
C GLN A 183 -29.33 8.90 -17.26
N TYR A 184 -30.42 9.64 -17.44
CA TYR A 184 -31.77 9.08 -17.50
C TYR A 184 -32.11 8.16 -16.33
N ASN A 185 -31.60 8.41 -15.11
CA ASN A 185 -31.74 7.59 -13.89
C ASN A 185 -31.18 6.16 -13.91
N PHE A 186 -31.04 5.51 -15.07
CA PHE A 186 -30.62 4.11 -15.18
C PHE A 186 -29.31 3.89 -15.94
N GLN A 187 -28.86 4.84 -16.74
CA GLN A 187 -27.71 4.63 -17.62
C GLN A 187 -26.39 4.97 -16.91
N CYS A 188 -25.34 4.22 -17.24
CA CYS A 188 -23.98 4.43 -16.81
C CYS A 188 -23.04 4.52 -18.01
N PHE A 189 -22.23 5.57 -18.07
CA PHE A 189 -21.24 5.80 -19.10
C PHE A 189 -19.87 5.94 -18.47
N CYS A 190 -18.85 5.41 -19.13
CA CYS A 190 -17.46 5.53 -18.72
C CYS A 190 -16.63 6.20 -19.81
N GLY A 191 -15.61 6.95 -19.40
CA GLY A 191 -14.61 7.47 -20.32
C GLY A 191 -13.42 8.10 -19.59
N ASN A 192 -12.47 8.59 -20.38
CA ASN A 192 -11.19 9.09 -19.87
C ASN A 192 -11.03 10.60 -20.00
N ASN A 193 -11.96 11.26 -20.70
CA ASN A 193 -11.88 12.68 -20.97
C ASN A 193 -12.71 13.43 -19.94
N HIS A 194 -12.13 14.46 -19.34
CA HIS A 194 -12.90 15.39 -18.51
C HIS A 194 -13.95 16.08 -19.37
N PRO A 195 -15.20 16.24 -18.91
CA PRO A 195 -16.22 16.91 -19.69
C PRO A 195 -15.89 18.41 -19.84
N PRO A 196 -16.07 19.00 -21.04
CA PRO A 196 -15.74 20.39 -21.34
C PRO A 196 -16.67 21.37 -20.61
N SER A 197 -16.12 22.49 -20.13
CA SER A 197 -16.82 23.47 -19.29
C SER A 197 -18.04 24.09 -19.99
N GLU A 198 -18.03 24.22 -21.31
CA GLU A 198 -19.16 24.76 -22.09
C GLU A 198 -20.40 23.87 -22.03
N ARG A 199 -20.22 22.59 -21.69
CA ARG A 199 -21.31 21.63 -21.46
C ARG A 199 -21.77 21.57 -20.01
N LEU A 200 -21.14 22.28 -19.08
CA LEU A 200 -21.58 22.35 -17.68
C LEU A 200 -22.98 22.97 -17.60
N ARG A 201 -23.84 22.39 -16.78
CA ARG A 201 -25.24 22.78 -16.57
C ARG A 201 -25.51 22.91 -15.09
N SER A 202 -26.68 23.47 -14.76
CA SER A 202 -27.10 23.50 -13.35
C SER A 202 -27.25 22.08 -12.85
N ASP A 203 -26.85 21.81 -11.61
CA ASP A 203 -27.05 20.49 -10.99
C ASP A 203 -28.54 20.13 -10.90
N ASP A 204 -29.43 21.14 -10.90
CA ASP A 204 -30.88 20.96 -10.98
C ASP A 204 -31.35 20.32 -12.30
N GLU A 205 -30.53 20.34 -13.36
CA GLU A 205 -30.82 19.62 -14.61
C GLU A 205 -30.41 18.15 -14.56
N CYS A 206 -29.72 17.73 -13.49
CA CYS A 206 -29.31 16.36 -13.20
C CYS A 206 -30.06 15.82 -11.97
N ASP A 207 -31.36 16.06 -11.93
CA ASP A 207 -32.21 15.86 -10.77
C ASP A 207 -33.00 14.55 -10.77
N LEU A 208 -32.82 13.70 -11.80
CA LEU A 208 -33.55 12.44 -11.87
C LEU A 208 -33.10 11.50 -10.75
N GLU A 209 -34.08 11.02 -9.99
CA GLU A 209 -33.87 10.06 -8.91
C GLU A 209 -33.37 8.74 -9.46
N CYS A 210 -32.32 8.19 -8.84
CA CYS A 210 -31.73 6.93 -9.25
C CYS A 210 -32.71 5.76 -9.09
N THR A 211 -32.61 4.77 -9.99
CA THR A 211 -33.49 3.59 -9.92
C THR A 211 -33.14 2.62 -8.79
N GLY A 212 -31.91 2.66 -8.26
CA GLY A 212 -31.44 1.85 -7.13
C GLY A 212 -31.57 2.51 -5.76
N ASP A 213 -31.56 3.85 -5.72
CA ASP A 213 -31.80 4.63 -4.51
C ASP A 213 -32.42 5.98 -4.87
N LYS A 214 -33.73 6.12 -4.59
CA LYS A 214 -34.48 7.35 -4.90
C LYS A 214 -33.99 8.58 -4.12
N SER A 215 -33.18 8.38 -3.07
CA SER A 215 -32.56 9.48 -2.32
C SER A 215 -31.32 10.07 -3.00
N GLU A 216 -30.88 9.49 -4.12
CA GLU A 216 -29.71 9.91 -4.89
C GLU A 216 -30.08 10.38 -6.30
N LYS A 217 -29.19 11.14 -6.93
CA LYS A 217 -29.40 11.75 -8.26
C LYS A 217 -28.52 11.09 -9.32
N CYS A 218 -29.13 10.69 -10.44
CA CYS A 218 -28.52 9.88 -11.51
C CYS A 218 -28.74 10.51 -12.90
N GLY A 219 -28.30 11.76 -13.05
CA GLY A 219 -28.36 12.48 -14.31
C GLY A 219 -29.73 13.11 -14.60
N GLY A 220 -29.93 13.46 -15.86
CA GLY A 220 -31.15 14.08 -16.38
C GLY A 220 -31.41 13.68 -17.82
N HIS A 221 -32.51 14.16 -18.40
CA HIS A 221 -32.82 13.90 -19.81
C HIS A 221 -31.77 14.61 -20.69
N TRP A 222 -30.91 13.86 -21.37
CA TRP A 222 -29.74 14.39 -22.08
C TRP A 222 -28.77 15.18 -21.17
N LYS A 223 -28.70 14.80 -19.88
CA LYS A 223 -27.82 15.44 -18.89
C LYS A 223 -27.12 14.37 -18.05
N LEU A 224 -25.82 14.53 -17.85
CA LEU A 224 -24.96 13.56 -17.20
C LEU A 224 -24.53 14.06 -15.83
N SER A 225 -24.82 13.29 -14.79
CA SER A 225 -24.16 13.45 -13.49
C SER A 225 -22.79 12.80 -13.57
N VAL A 226 -21.72 13.61 -13.61
CA VAL A 226 -20.36 13.12 -13.83
C VAL A 226 -19.61 13.03 -12.51
N TYR A 227 -18.86 11.93 -12.33
CA TYR A 227 -18.07 11.62 -11.17
C TYR A 227 -16.66 11.18 -11.58
N SER A 228 -15.65 11.55 -10.80
CA SER A 228 -14.31 10.96 -10.92
C SER A 228 -14.29 9.56 -10.31
N THR A 229 -13.62 8.62 -10.97
CA THR A 229 -13.43 7.25 -10.46
C THR A 229 -12.24 7.12 -9.51
N SER A 230 -11.53 8.21 -9.21
CA SER A 230 -10.22 8.20 -8.54
C SER A 230 -9.08 7.59 -9.39
N ILE A 231 -9.36 7.18 -10.62
CA ILE A 231 -8.36 7.00 -11.70
C ILE A 231 -8.16 8.36 -12.40
N THR A 232 -8.01 9.41 -11.60
CA THR A 232 -7.70 10.77 -12.10
C THR A 232 -6.27 11.19 -11.80
N ASP A 233 -5.48 10.30 -11.16
CA ASP A 233 -4.13 10.61 -10.70
C ASP A 233 -3.05 9.91 -11.52
N LEU A 234 -2.54 10.62 -12.52
CA LEU A 234 -1.20 10.44 -13.06
C LEU A 234 -0.37 11.72 -12.80
N PRO A 235 0.26 11.87 -11.63
CA PRO A 235 1.30 12.87 -11.43
C PRO A 235 2.59 12.54 -12.22
N ALA A 236 2.77 11.29 -12.66
CA ALA A 236 3.97 10.90 -13.40
C ALA A 236 3.99 11.49 -14.82
N LEU A 237 2.90 11.42 -15.59
CA LEU A 237 2.91 11.73 -17.02
C LEU A 237 2.66 13.21 -17.38
N GLY A 238 2.38 14.08 -16.40
CA GLY A 238 1.77 15.39 -16.66
C GLY A 238 0.33 15.26 -17.16
N ARG A 239 -0.51 16.27 -16.91
CA ARG A 239 -1.90 16.33 -17.37
C ARG A 239 -1.91 16.55 -18.89
N TYR A 240 -2.35 15.57 -19.68
CA TYR A 240 -2.58 15.76 -21.11
C TYR A 240 -3.62 16.87 -21.31
N VAL A 241 -3.22 17.95 -21.96
CA VAL A 241 -4.04 19.15 -22.17
C VAL A 241 -4.82 19.01 -23.47
N GLY A 242 -4.25 18.32 -24.47
CA GLY A 242 -4.90 18.07 -25.75
C GLY A 242 -3.93 18.03 -26.92
N CYS A 243 -4.48 17.80 -28.11
CA CYS A 243 -3.79 17.92 -29.38
C CYS A 243 -3.91 19.34 -29.93
N TYR A 244 -2.78 20.00 -30.22
CA TYR A 244 -2.76 21.39 -30.69
C TYR A 244 -2.09 21.55 -32.03
N LEU A 245 -2.55 22.52 -32.82
CA LEU A 245 -1.79 23.01 -33.96
C LEU A 245 -0.49 23.64 -33.48
N ASP A 246 0.63 23.22 -34.05
CA ASP A 246 1.93 23.84 -33.83
C ASP A 246 2.42 24.55 -35.10
N ASN A 247 3.24 25.59 -34.92
CA ASN A 247 3.78 26.44 -35.97
C ASN A 247 2.71 27.26 -36.74
N VAL A 248 1.66 27.69 -36.04
CA VAL A 248 0.68 28.64 -36.58
C VAL A 248 1.40 29.97 -36.83
N ASN A 249 1.29 30.53 -38.03
CA ASN A 249 1.96 31.77 -38.43
C ASN A 249 3.49 31.78 -38.17
N ASN A 250 4.19 30.67 -38.44
CA ASN A 250 5.63 30.49 -38.19
C ASN A 250 6.06 30.64 -36.72
N THR A 251 5.15 30.51 -35.77
CA THR A 251 5.45 30.62 -34.33
C THR A 251 5.21 29.27 -33.63
N ARG A 252 6.24 28.78 -32.91
CA ARG A 252 6.14 27.52 -32.14
C ARG A 252 5.33 27.70 -30.88
N LEU A 253 4.46 26.72 -30.61
CA LEU A 253 3.56 26.74 -29.46
C LEU A 253 4.31 26.64 -28.12
N LEU A 254 5.26 25.71 -28.04
CA LEU A 254 6.19 25.60 -26.90
C LEU A 254 7.58 26.01 -27.38
N ASN A 255 8.00 27.23 -27.00
CA ASN A 255 9.18 27.94 -27.54
C ASN A 255 10.40 27.95 -26.60
N GLY A 256 10.40 27.14 -25.53
CA GLY A 256 11.48 27.04 -24.57
C GLY A 256 12.62 26.16 -25.08
N ILE A 257 12.91 25.07 -24.39
CA ILE A 257 13.94 24.12 -24.81
C ILE A 257 13.32 23.04 -25.69
N LYS A 258 13.90 22.81 -26.87
CA LYS A 258 13.62 21.64 -27.70
C LYS A 258 14.71 20.58 -27.49
N ARG A 259 14.31 19.32 -27.35
CA ARG A 259 15.19 18.18 -27.43
C ARG A 259 14.62 17.11 -28.36
N ASP A 260 15.45 16.65 -29.28
CA ASP A 260 15.09 15.54 -30.16
C ASP A 260 15.54 14.21 -29.55
N PHE A 261 14.56 13.38 -29.20
CA PHE A 261 14.73 12.05 -28.65
C PHE A 261 14.48 11.02 -29.76
N THR A 262 15.41 10.99 -30.72
CA THR A 262 15.29 10.29 -32.01
C THR A 262 14.81 8.83 -31.95
N THR A 263 15.19 8.09 -30.90
CA THR A 263 14.84 6.67 -30.74
C THR A 263 14.16 6.37 -29.40
N THR A 264 13.86 7.40 -28.62
CA THR A 264 13.63 7.23 -27.18
C THR A 264 12.51 8.05 -26.60
N ASN A 265 11.95 8.96 -27.41
CA ASN A 265 10.92 9.87 -26.95
C ASN A 265 9.74 9.08 -26.38
N THR A 266 9.22 9.55 -25.25
CA THR A 266 7.98 9.09 -24.62
C THR A 266 7.36 10.31 -23.93
N PRO A 267 6.04 10.34 -23.66
CA PRO A 267 5.43 11.47 -22.95
C PRO A 267 6.10 11.70 -21.61
N GLN A 268 6.38 10.61 -20.88
CA GLN A 268 7.06 10.63 -19.59
C GLN A 268 8.48 11.22 -19.69
N LEU A 269 9.26 10.84 -20.70
CA LEU A 269 10.62 11.35 -20.88
C LEU A 269 10.60 12.85 -21.17
N CYS A 270 9.71 13.28 -22.07
CA CYS A 270 9.61 14.67 -22.43
C CYS A 270 9.15 15.52 -21.23
N VAL A 271 8.16 15.03 -20.49
CA VAL A 271 7.68 15.62 -19.24
C VAL A 271 8.80 15.71 -18.20
N ASN A 272 9.53 14.63 -17.93
CA ASN A 272 10.63 14.65 -16.98
C ASN A 272 11.75 15.60 -17.42
N PHE A 273 12.07 15.63 -18.71
CA PHE A 273 13.07 16.54 -19.26
C PHE A 273 12.66 18.00 -19.05
N CYS A 274 11.42 18.35 -19.38
CA CYS A 274 10.90 19.69 -19.20
C CYS A 274 10.78 20.06 -17.71
N LEU A 275 10.32 19.12 -16.86
CA LEU A 275 10.24 19.29 -15.41
C LEU A 275 11.62 19.54 -14.79
N SER A 276 12.62 18.73 -15.15
CA SER A 276 14.01 18.85 -14.67
C SER A 276 14.68 20.15 -15.12
N ASN A 277 14.15 20.79 -16.16
CA ASN A 277 14.59 22.10 -16.67
C ASN A 277 13.62 23.22 -16.27
N ASN A 278 12.74 23.00 -15.30
CA ASN A 278 11.81 23.98 -14.72
C ASN A 278 10.79 24.56 -15.73
N TYR A 279 10.26 23.74 -16.64
CA TYR A 279 9.20 24.15 -17.57
C TYR A 279 7.80 23.69 -17.11
N ARG A 280 6.76 24.46 -17.44
CA ARG A 280 5.35 24.23 -17.07
C ARG A 280 4.63 23.29 -18.02
N TYR A 281 5.07 23.24 -19.28
CA TYR A 281 4.50 22.42 -20.32
C TYR A 281 5.57 21.61 -21.03
N ALA A 282 5.19 20.38 -21.40
CA ALA A 282 5.92 19.52 -22.30
C ALA A 282 5.04 19.21 -23.51
N GLY A 283 5.63 19.14 -24.69
CA GLY A 283 4.92 18.95 -25.95
C GLY A 283 5.65 17.98 -26.83
N LEU A 284 4.93 16.94 -27.26
CA LEU A 284 5.48 15.91 -28.11
C LEU A 284 4.97 16.10 -29.53
N GLN A 285 5.89 16.06 -30.49
CA GLN A 285 5.57 16.24 -31.91
C GLN A 285 6.38 15.27 -32.75
N TYR A 286 5.77 14.85 -33.87
CA TYR A 286 6.43 14.04 -34.88
C TYR A 286 7.05 12.74 -34.33
N GLY A 287 6.50 12.20 -33.24
CA GLY A 287 7.04 11.03 -32.55
C GLY A 287 8.28 11.35 -31.70
N ARG A 288 9.32 11.98 -32.26
CA ARG A 288 10.66 12.10 -31.64
C ARG A 288 10.97 13.42 -30.96
N GLU A 289 10.19 14.46 -31.22
CA GLU A 289 10.53 15.81 -30.79
C GLU A 289 9.85 16.11 -29.45
N CYS A 290 10.63 16.62 -28.50
CA CYS A 290 10.15 17.11 -27.22
C CYS A 290 10.39 18.62 -27.14
N PHE A 291 9.32 19.36 -26.91
CA PHE A 291 9.33 20.80 -26.74
C PHE A 291 8.91 21.15 -25.32
N CYS A 292 9.65 22.02 -24.68
CA CYS A 292 9.31 22.57 -23.37
C CYS A 292 8.87 24.01 -23.53
N GLY A 293 7.90 24.44 -22.74
CA GLY A 293 7.41 25.81 -22.77
C GLY A 293 6.80 26.22 -21.43
N ASN A 294 6.74 27.52 -21.21
CA ASN A 294 6.09 28.13 -20.04
C ASN A 294 4.88 28.99 -20.43
N ASP A 295 4.88 29.46 -21.67
CA ASP A 295 3.83 30.31 -22.23
C ASP A 295 2.48 29.58 -22.22
N GLU A 296 1.40 30.33 -21.98
CA GLU A 296 0.04 29.79 -21.98
C GLU A 296 -0.40 29.40 -23.40
N ILE A 297 -1.11 28.28 -23.50
CA ILE A 297 -1.52 27.68 -24.76
C ILE A 297 -2.79 28.41 -25.25
N ILE A 298 -2.62 29.35 -26.18
CA ILE A 298 -3.69 30.20 -26.74
C ILE A 298 -4.10 29.83 -28.18
N THR A 299 -3.67 28.67 -28.70
CA THR A 299 -3.91 28.26 -30.10
C THR A 299 -5.06 27.27 -30.25
N GLU A 300 -5.55 27.08 -31.48
CA GLU A 300 -6.67 26.18 -31.79
C GLU A 300 -6.35 24.69 -31.53
N LEU A 301 -7.33 24.01 -30.92
CA LEU A 301 -7.33 22.58 -30.66
C LEU A 301 -7.46 21.80 -31.97
N ALA A 302 -6.61 20.80 -32.18
CA ALA A 302 -6.76 19.83 -33.26
C ALA A 302 -7.48 18.58 -32.75
N PRO A 303 -8.15 17.80 -33.63
CA PRO A 303 -8.71 16.51 -33.25
C PRO A 303 -7.62 15.55 -32.75
N ASP A 304 -7.85 14.87 -31.63
CA ASP A 304 -6.86 14.01 -30.97
C ASP A 304 -6.29 12.91 -31.87
N PHE A 305 -7.08 12.41 -32.84
CA PHE A 305 -6.59 11.42 -33.79
C PHE A 305 -5.40 11.90 -34.63
N GLN A 306 -5.25 13.23 -34.79
CA GLN A 306 -4.13 13.82 -35.52
C GLN A 306 -2.84 13.87 -34.69
N CYS A 307 -2.93 13.65 -33.37
CA CYS A 307 -1.77 13.52 -32.50
C CYS A 307 -1.34 12.07 -32.29
N GLN A 308 -1.93 11.07 -32.95
CA GLN A 308 -1.71 9.65 -32.67
C GLN A 308 -0.42 9.05 -33.23
N LEU A 309 0.62 9.82 -33.59
CA LEU A 309 1.91 9.19 -33.93
C LEU A 309 2.48 8.51 -32.70
N GLU A 310 2.86 7.26 -32.88
CA GLU A 310 3.47 6.44 -31.86
C GLU A 310 4.84 7.00 -31.43
N CYS A 311 5.13 6.88 -30.14
CA CYS A 311 6.41 7.29 -29.59
C CYS A 311 7.53 6.30 -29.95
N PRO A 312 8.71 6.74 -30.41
CA PRO A 312 9.83 5.86 -30.71
C PRO A 312 10.40 5.13 -29.48
N GLY A 313 10.20 5.68 -28.27
CA GLY A 313 10.56 5.01 -27.02
C GLY A 313 9.44 4.18 -26.39
N ASP A 314 8.20 4.29 -26.89
CA ASP A 314 7.05 3.50 -26.43
C ASP A 314 5.89 3.54 -27.44
N ASP A 315 5.82 2.56 -28.34
CA ASP A 315 4.77 2.45 -29.36
C ASP A 315 3.32 2.40 -28.83
N THR A 316 3.10 2.15 -27.55
CA THR A 316 1.77 2.18 -26.91
C THR A 316 1.31 3.59 -26.54
N ARG A 317 2.18 4.59 -26.73
CA ARG A 317 1.98 5.96 -26.31
C ARG A 317 2.04 6.92 -27.48
N ILE A 318 1.41 8.05 -27.26
CA ILE A 318 1.14 9.07 -28.27
C ILE A 318 2.19 10.19 -28.14
N CYS A 319 2.90 10.49 -29.22
CA CYS A 319 3.95 11.51 -29.31
C CYS A 319 3.64 12.57 -30.38
N GLY A 320 2.38 12.98 -30.46
CA GLY A 320 1.92 14.06 -31.32
C GLY A 320 1.78 13.64 -32.78
N GLY A 321 1.80 14.62 -33.68
CA GLY A 321 1.56 14.42 -35.10
C GLY A 321 2.45 15.31 -35.96
N HIS A 322 2.26 15.24 -37.27
CA HIS A 322 2.87 16.19 -38.21
C HIS A 322 2.32 17.59 -37.94
N TRP A 323 3.15 18.48 -37.38
CA TRP A 323 2.71 19.82 -36.94
C TRP A 323 1.55 19.79 -35.94
N ARG A 324 1.46 18.72 -35.15
CA ARG A 324 0.50 18.56 -34.06
C ARG A 324 1.24 18.26 -32.78
N LEU A 325 1.08 19.11 -31.78
CA LEU A 325 1.70 18.93 -30.48
C LEU A 325 0.72 18.19 -29.57
N ALA A 326 1.12 17.03 -29.07
CA ALA A 326 0.48 16.41 -27.91
C ALA A 326 1.01 17.12 -26.66
N VAL A 327 0.20 17.99 -26.05
CA VAL A 327 0.66 18.87 -24.96
C VAL A 327 0.31 18.29 -23.59
N TYR A 328 1.25 18.36 -22.68
CA TYR A 328 1.15 17.92 -21.29
C TYR A 328 1.50 19.09 -20.36
N GLN A 329 0.66 19.34 -19.37
CA GLN A 329 0.92 20.29 -18.28
C GLN A 329 1.57 19.55 -17.11
N LEU A 330 2.68 20.07 -16.61
CA LEU A 330 3.48 19.36 -15.60
C LEU A 330 2.95 19.63 -14.18
N ALA A 331 2.96 18.60 -13.32
CA ALA A 331 2.39 18.60 -11.96
C ALA A 331 3.29 19.32 -10.93
N ILE A 332 3.68 20.57 -11.21
CA ILE A 332 4.30 21.43 -10.21
C ILE A 332 3.16 22.18 -9.50
N GLU A 333 2.90 21.88 -8.22
CA GLU A 333 2.22 22.85 -7.35
C GLU A 333 3.19 24.02 -7.11
N PHE A 334 3.20 24.98 -8.02
CA PHE A 334 3.76 26.28 -7.71
C PHE A 334 2.87 26.90 -6.65
N LYS A 335 3.39 27.19 -5.46
CA LYS A 335 2.74 28.23 -4.65
C LYS A 335 2.73 29.49 -5.50
N SER A 336 1.58 30.17 -5.56
CA SER A 336 1.43 31.41 -6.31
C SER A 336 2.59 32.36 -5.96
N PRO A 337 3.27 32.96 -6.96
CA PRO A 337 4.33 33.91 -6.69
C PRO A 337 3.85 34.97 -5.70
N GLN A 338 4.65 35.21 -4.67
CA GLN A 338 4.27 36.12 -3.60
C GLN A 338 5.01 37.44 -3.78
N TYR A 339 4.28 38.54 -3.94
CA TYR A 339 4.88 39.86 -3.84
C TYR A 339 5.41 40.07 -2.43
N LEU A 340 6.70 40.40 -2.32
CA LEU A 340 7.39 40.57 -1.05
C LEU A 340 7.57 42.03 -0.66
N GLY A 341 7.35 42.96 -1.59
CA GLY A 341 7.44 44.40 -1.35
C GLY A 341 8.35 45.13 -2.33
N CYS A 342 8.42 46.45 -2.16
CA CYS A 342 9.28 47.36 -2.91
C CYS A 342 10.64 47.55 -2.23
N PHE A 343 11.76 47.31 -2.93
CA PHE A 343 13.11 47.37 -2.35
C PHE A 343 14.01 48.36 -3.08
N LYS A 344 14.92 49.02 -2.36
CA LYS A 344 15.98 49.85 -2.94
C LYS A 344 17.31 49.12 -3.06
N ASP A 345 18.15 49.58 -3.96
CA ASP A 345 19.57 49.21 -4.00
C ASP A 345 20.29 49.59 -2.69
N GLU A 346 21.32 48.82 -2.32
CA GLU A 346 22.08 49.00 -1.07
C GLU A 346 22.86 50.32 -1.06
N THR A 347 23.46 50.69 -2.20
CA THR A 347 24.13 51.97 -2.44
C THR A 347 23.93 52.37 -3.92
N ASN A 348 24.20 53.63 -4.28
CA ASN A 348 24.15 54.08 -5.68
C ASN A 348 25.13 53.34 -6.61
N GLU A 349 26.08 52.57 -6.06
CA GLU A 349 27.12 51.84 -6.80
C GLU A 349 26.96 50.31 -6.73
N THR A 350 26.11 49.77 -5.85
CA THR A 350 25.95 48.31 -5.66
C THR A 350 24.51 47.85 -5.79
N ARG A 351 24.25 47.06 -6.84
CA ARG A 351 22.93 46.48 -7.13
C ARG A 351 22.53 45.40 -6.12
N LEU A 352 21.26 45.38 -5.74
CA LEU A 352 20.62 44.44 -4.81
C LEU A 352 20.56 43.03 -5.43
N PHE A 353 20.13 42.94 -6.68
CA PHE A 353 20.07 41.68 -7.43
C PHE A 353 21.32 41.56 -8.31
N LYS A 354 22.16 40.56 -8.02
CA LYS A 354 23.45 40.32 -8.70
C LYS A 354 23.46 39.01 -9.50
N GLY A 355 22.46 38.14 -9.30
CA GLY A 355 22.36 36.84 -9.95
C GLY A 355 22.25 36.87 -11.48
N TYR A 356 21.06 37.21 -12.01
CA TYR A 356 20.83 37.27 -13.46
C TYR A 356 19.93 38.45 -13.85
N LYS A 357 20.15 39.03 -15.03
CA LYS A 357 19.36 40.14 -15.56
C LYS A 357 18.97 39.88 -17.01
N GLN A 358 17.71 40.18 -17.34
CA GLN A 358 17.23 40.25 -18.72
C GLN A 358 16.29 41.44 -18.92
N ASN A 359 16.42 42.15 -20.04
CA ASN A 359 15.53 43.26 -20.40
C ASN A 359 14.49 42.82 -21.43
N PHE A 360 13.24 43.20 -21.21
CA PHE A 360 12.09 42.95 -22.08
C PHE A 360 11.40 44.28 -22.43
N TYR A 361 11.98 45.00 -23.40
CA TYR A 361 11.64 46.40 -23.70
C TYR A 361 10.15 46.68 -23.95
N SER A 362 9.42 45.75 -24.57
CA SER A 362 8.01 45.92 -24.95
C SER A 362 7.09 44.77 -24.49
N SER A 363 7.61 43.84 -23.70
CA SER A 363 6.92 42.58 -23.43
C SER A 363 7.09 42.07 -22.00
N LEU A 364 7.62 42.90 -21.10
CA LEU A 364 7.77 42.53 -19.69
C LEU A 364 6.41 42.41 -19.02
N THR A 365 6.17 41.29 -18.34
CA THR A 365 5.11 41.14 -17.34
C THR A 365 5.74 40.58 -16.07
N VAL A 366 5.06 40.74 -14.92
CA VAL A 366 5.50 40.17 -13.64
C VAL A 366 5.73 38.66 -13.80
N GLN A 367 4.77 37.97 -14.41
CA GLN A 367 4.86 36.53 -14.65
C GLN A 367 6.02 36.16 -15.58
N ARG A 368 6.21 36.90 -16.69
CA ARG A 368 7.32 36.64 -17.62
C ARG A 368 8.69 36.78 -16.96
N CYS A 369 8.82 37.73 -16.05
CA CYS A 369 10.06 37.91 -15.29
C CYS A 369 10.28 36.79 -14.25
N ILE A 370 9.22 36.39 -13.56
CA ILE A 370 9.24 35.23 -12.66
C ILE A 370 9.65 33.96 -13.43
N ASP A 371 9.10 33.75 -14.62
CA ASP A 371 9.36 32.55 -15.42
C ASP A 371 10.80 32.48 -15.93
N ILE A 372 11.39 33.60 -16.36
CA ILE A 372 12.80 33.60 -16.74
C ILE A 372 13.69 33.35 -15.51
N CYS A 373 13.40 33.95 -14.35
CA CYS A 373 14.19 33.72 -13.15
C CYS A 373 14.08 32.28 -12.67
N ARG A 374 12.88 31.68 -12.72
CA ARG A 374 12.68 30.24 -12.50
C ARG A 374 13.48 29.38 -13.47
N SER A 375 13.46 29.71 -14.76
CA SER A 375 14.22 28.96 -15.78
C SER A 375 15.74 29.00 -15.53
N LYS A 376 16.22 30.06 -14.88
CA LYS A 376 17.62 30.22 -14.46
C LYS A 376 17.90 29.66 -13.06
N GLY A 377 16.87 29.15 -12.38
CA GLY A 377 16.97 28.52 -11.07
C GLY A 377 16.95 29.46 -9.87
N PHE A 378 16.58 30.73 -10.07
CA PHE A 378 16.56 31.76 -9.03
C PHE A 378 15.23 31.84 -8.28
N HIS A 379 15.31 31.93 -6.96
CA HIS A 379 14.15 31.88 -6.06
C HIS A 379 13.41 33.21 -5.92
N TYR A 380 14.07 34.32 -6.24
CA TYR A 380 13.54 35.67 -6.16
C TYR A 380 13.66 36.38 -7.48
N THR A 381 12.65 37.20 -7.77
CA THR A 381 12.60 38.05 -8.95
C THR A 381 12.45 39.50 -8.51
N GLY A 382 13.27 40.38 -9.07
CA GLY A 382 13.18 41.82 -8.91
C GLY A 382 12.85 42.46 -10.25
N LEU A 383 11.70 43.13 -10.36
CA LEU A 383 11.38 43.93 -11.53
C LEU A 383 11.77 45.38 -11.25
N GLN A 384 12.49 46.00 -12.19
CA GLN A 384 12.87 47.41 -12.10
C GLN A 384 12.44 48.15 -13.38
N TYR A 385 12.13 49.44 -13.23
CA TYR A 385 11.62 50.25 -14.33
C TYR A 385 10.34 49.63 -14.93
N ARG A 386 10.21 49.59 -16.25
CA ARG A 386 9.05 49.05 -16.98
C ARG A 386 9.42 47.79 -17.75
N TYR A 387 10.72 47.51 -17.90
CA TYR A 387 11.25 46.52 -18.83
C TYR A 387 12.43 45.71 -18.29
N GLU A 388 12.91 45.97 -17.08
CA GLU A 388 14.07 45.23 -16.55
C GLU A 388 13.65 44.13 -15.59
N CYS A 389 14.18 42.93 -15.84
CA CYS A 389 13.96 41.75 -15.03
C CYS A 389 15.28 41.31 -14.40
N PHE A 390 15.26 41.12 -13.08
CA PHE A 390 16.41 40.66 -12.30
C PHE A 390 16.05 39.43 -11.49
N CYS A 391 17.04 38.57 -11.24
CA CYS A 391 16.89 37.30 -10.56
C CYS A 391 17.95 37.12 -9.48
N GLU A 392 17.56 36.60 -8.33
CA GLU A 392 18.45 36.37 -7.18
C GLU A 392 18.04 35.12 -6.41
N ASP A 393 19.00 34.49 -5.73
CA ASP A 393 18.75 33.24 -4.99
C ASP A 393 18.40 33.48 -3.52
N SER A 394 18.82 34.61 -2.97
CA SER A 394 18.56 35.00 -1.58
C SER A 394 17.51 36.11 -1.47
N LYS A 395 16.67 36.03 -0.44
CA LYS A 395 15.71 37.10 -0.12
C LYS A 395 16.48 38.37 0.24
N PRO A 396 16.10 39.55 -0.30
CA PRO A 396 16.60 40.84 0.17
C PRO A 396 16.36 41.06 1.67
N SER A 397 17.27 41.77 2.34
CA SER A 397 17.07 42.20 3.73
C SER A 397 15.86 43.15 3.83
N ASN A 398 15.00 42.92 4.82
CA ASN A 398 13.86 43.81 5.10
C ASN A 398 14.29 45.27 5.38
N SER A 399 15.55 45.51 5.78
CA SER A 399 16.08 46.87 6.00
C SER A 399 16.19 47.72 4.73
N LEU A 400 16.06 47.10 3.56
CA LEU A 400 16.12 47.75 2.24
C LEU A 400 14.73 47.94 1.61
N GLU A 401 13.68 47.54 2.31
CA GLU A 401 12.31 47.78 1.89
C GLU A 401 12.00 49.28 1.93
N VAL A 402 11.26 49.78 0.93
CA VAL A 402 10.85 51.18 0.81
C VAL A 402 9.36 51.27 0.48
N ASN A 403 8.83 52.50 0.49
CA ASN A 403 7.42 52.72 0.19
C ASN A 403 7.04 52.19 -1.21
N GLU A 404 5.93 51.46 -1.27
CA GLU A 404 5.34 50.84 -2.46
C GLU A 404 5.11 51.81 -3.62
N ASN A 405 4.85 53.09 -3.33
CA ASN A 405 4.67 54.12 -4.35
C ASN A 405 5.91 54.31 -5.24
N ASN A 406 7.08 53.88 -4.78
CA ASN A 406 8.30 53.93 -5.58
C ASN A 406 8.45 52.75 -6.55
N CYS A 407 7.52 51.79 -6.55
CA CYS A 407 7.53 50.61 -7.40
C CYS A 407 6.30 50.51 -8.33
N LEU A 408 5.69 51.65 -8.68
CA LEU A 408 4.44 51.71 -9.45
C LEU A 408 4.63 51.92 -10.96
N TYR A 409 5.80 51.63 -11.52
CA TYR A 409 5.97 51.72 -12.97
C TYR A 409 5.23 50.57 -13.64
N PRO A 410 4.27 50.83 -14.55
CA PRO A 410 3.54 49.78 -15.23
C PRO A 410 4.47 48.96 -16.13
N CYS A 411 4.26 47.65 -16.17
CA CYS A 411 5.03 46.74 -17.00
C CYS A 411 4.85 47.03 -18.51
N SER A 412 5.92 46.90 -19.29
CA SER A 412 5.92 47.22 -20.72
C SER A 412 5.05 46.28 -21.58
N GLY A 413 4.86 45.04 -21.12
CA GLY A 413 4.03 44.02 -21.76
C GLY A 413 2.63 43.88 -21.17
N ASP A 414 2.35 44.50 -20.01
CA ASP A 414 1.02 44.54 -19.40
C ASP A 414 0.91 45.76 -18.48
N SER A 415 0.22 46.81 -18.95
CA SER A 415 0.09 48.06 -18.20
C SER A 415 -0.79 47.96 -16.95
N SER A 416 -1.49 46.83 -16.74
CA SER A 416 -2.25 46.57 -15.52
C SER A 416 -1.38 46.06 -14.36
N GLN A 417 -0.13 45.66 -14.65
CA GLN A 417 0.82 45.14 -13.68
C GLN A 417 1.90 46.17 -13.34
N MET A 418 2.46 46.08 -12.13
CA MET A 418 3.54 46.96 -11.65
C MET A 418 4.90 46.25 -11.72
N CYS A 419 5.92 46.94 -12.24
CA CYS A 419 7.25 46.41 -12.61
C CYS A 419 8.42 47.10 -11.90
N GLY A 420 8.21 47.65 -10.70
CA GLY A 420 9.23 48.37 -9.94
C GLY A 420 9.24 49.86 -10.24
N GLY A 421 10.39 50.50 -10.11
CA GLY A 421 10.55 51.94 -10.35
C GLY A 421 11.99 52.32 -10.57
N ASP A 422 12.28 53.62 -10.51
CA ASP A 422 13.64 54.11 -10.73
C ASP A 422 14.56 53.69 -9.57
N TRP A 423 15.54 52.82 -9.84
CA TRP A 423 16.38 52.16 -8.83
C TRP A 423 15.59 51.44 -7.71
N ARG A 424 14.38 50.97 -8.01
CA ARG A 424 13.51 50.25 -7.06
C ARG A 424 12.96 48.97 -7.66
N TYR A 425 13.03 47.90 -6.88
CA TYR A 425 12.61 46.57 -7.28
C TYR A 425 11.24 46.24 -6.70
N SER A 426 10.29 45.89 -7.57
CA SER A 426 9.14 45.08 -7.14
C SER A 426 9.64 43.64 -6.97
N VAL A 427 9.86 43.22 -5.72
CA VAL A 427 10.43 41.91 -5.43
C VAL A 427 9.33 40.88 -5.22
N HIS A 428 9.48 39.75 -5.88
CA HIS A 428 8.59 38.60 -5.80
C HIS A 428 9.39 37.37 -5.37
N TRP A 429 8.78 36.55 -4.52
CA TRP A 429 9.19 35.17 -4.33
C TRP A 429 8.56 34.32 -5.43
N ASN A 430 9.38 33.55 -6.12
CA ASN A 430 8.99 32.84 -7.33
C ASN A 430 8.23 31.54 -7.05
N GLY A 431 7.83 31.25 -5.81
CA GLY A 431 7.06 30.04 -5.48
C GLY A 431 7.81 28.72 -5.68
N LEU A 432 9.13 28.78 -5.92
CA LEU A 432 10.00 27.61 -5.97
C LEU A 432 10.22 27.08 -4.55
N LYS A 433 9.65 25.92 -4.24
CA LYS A 433 10.27 24.95 -3.33
C LYS A 433 10.81 23.82 -4.19
N ASN A 434 12.13 23.74 -4.31
CA ASN A 434 12.77 22.61 -4.96
C ASN A 434 13.28 21.62 -3.88
N PRO A 435 12.79 20.36 -3.84
CA PRO A 435 13.38 19.30 -3.02
C PRO A 435 14.81 18.92 -3.43
N LEU A 436 15.36 19.46 -4.54
CA LEU A 436 16.64 19.06 -5.14
C LEU A 436 17.65 20.21 -5.32
N ARG A 437 17.38 21.41 -4.79
CA ARG A 437 18.37 22.50 -4.70
C ARG A 437 18.16 23.29 -3.41
N ASN A 438 18.62 22.72 -2.30
CA ASN A 438 18.81 23.44 -1.05
C ASN A 438 20.18 23.09 -0.47
N ALA A 439 20.59 23.83 0.56
CA ALA A 439 21.78 23.61 1.35
C ALA A 439 21.98 22.17 1.90
N ASP A 440 21.00 21.27 1.70
CA ASP A 440 20.92 19.89 2.17
C ASP A 440 21.86 18.90 1.44
N ASN A 441 22.38 19.24 0.26
CA ASN A 441 23.37 18.39 -0.39
C ASN A 441 24.72 18.46 0.34
N TYR A 442 25.01 19.57 1.03
CA TYR A 442 26.25 19.68 1.79
C TYR A 442 26.16 18.83 3.06
N ILE A 443 27.07 17.87 3.18
CA ILE A 443 27.11 16.93 4.30
C ILE A 443 27.93 17.51 5.47
N GLY A 444 29.00 18.23 5.14
CA GLY A 444 29.86 18.88 6.12
C GLY A 444 31.34 18.91 5.73
N CYS A 445 32.13 19.51 6.59
CA CYS A 445 33.59 19.58 6.50
C CYS A 445 34.27 18.40 7.20
N PHE A 446 35.23 17.74 6.52
CA PHE A 446 35.94 16.59 7.07
C PHE A 446 37.46 16.73 7.00
N ARG A 447 38.15 16.24 8.04
CA ARG A 447 39.61 16.24 8.14
C ARG A 447 40.21 14.94 7.64
N GLU A 448 41.17 15.07 6.74
CA GLU A 448 42.03 13.96 6.31
C GLU A 448 43.14 13.74 7.36
N ARG A 449 43.26 12.51 7.90
CA ARG A 449 44.19 12.21 9.01
C ARG A 449 45.47 11.48 8.61
N ASN A 450 45.46 10.61 7.59
CA ASN A 450 46.60 9.77 7.24
C ASN A 450 46.65 9.52 5.73
N ALA A 451 47.77 9.85 5.07
CA ALA A 451 48.08 9.25 3.77
C ALA A 451 48.37 7.74 3.99
N PRO A 452 47.78 6.82 3.20
CA PRO A 452 47.15 7.05 1.90
C PRO A 452 45.60 7.04 1.90
N HIS A 453 44.92 7.08 3.04
CA HIS A 453 43.47 6.90 3.11
C HIS A 453 42.70 8.23 2.92
N GLN A 454 42.48 8.56 1.65
CA GLN A 454 41.60 9.66 1.22
C GLN A 454 40.14 9.32 1.56
N LEU A 455 39.39 10.27 2.16
CA LEU A 455 38.02 10.01 2.65
C LEU A 455 37.02 9.65 1.53
N LEU A 456 37.29 10.11 0.30
CA LEU A 456 36.58 9.75 -0.93
C LEU A 456 37.61 9.26 -1.96
N PRO A 457 38.07 7.99 -1.86
CA PRO A 457 39.30 7.55 -2.52
C PRO A 457 39.10 7.01 -3.95
N LEU A 458 37.86 6.97 -4.46
CA LEU A 458 37.56 6.17 -5.66
C LEU A 458 37.81 6.90 -6.98
N GLU A 459 37.68 8.23 -7.00
CA GLU A 459 38.01 9.06 -8.15
C GLU A 459 38.53 10.40 -7.65
N SER A 460 39.60 10.92 -8.26
CA SER A 460 40.07 12.28 -7.99
C SER A 460 40.50 12.97 -9.28
N VAL A 461 40.00 14.16 -9.53
CA VAL A 461 40.33 14.98 -10.70
C VAL A 461 40.66 16.41 -10.29
N THR A 462 41.60 17.04 -10.98
CA THR A 462 41.98 18.43 -10.73
C THR A 462 41.25 19.35 -11.71
N PHE A 463 40.54 20.35 -11.18
CA PHE A 463 39.84 21.39 -11.94
C PHE A 463 40.48 22.75 -11.63
N GLU A 464 41.64 23.03 -12.24
CA GLU A 464 42.53 24.16 -11.92
C GLU A 464 41.81 25.45 -11.47
N ARG A 465 41.15 26.15 -12.41
CA ARG A 465 40.45 27.43 -12.17
C ARG A 465 38.93 27.33 -12.22
N SER A 466 38.37 26.17 -12.51
CA SER A 466 36.94 25.99 -12.76
C SER A 466 36.22 25.23 -11.65
N LEU A 467 36.93 24.73 -10.64
CA LEU A 467 36.31 23.96 -9.56
C LEU A 467 35.21 24.77 -8.88
N THR A 468 34.00 24.19 -8.88
CA THR A 468 32.86 24.60 -8.05
C THR A 468 32.22 23.34 -7.43
N PRO A 469 31.44 23.46 -6.34
CA PRO A 469 30.73 22.32 -5.77
C PRO A 469 29.80 21.67 -6.80
N GLN A 470 29.08 22.48 -7.58
CA GLN A 470 28.17 21.98 -8.62
C GLN A 470 28.91 21.22 -9.72
N LEU A 471 30.06 21.74 -10.17
CA LEU A 471 30.87 21.06 -11.18
C LEU A 471 31.40 19.71 -10.66
N CYS A 472 31.81 19.66 -9.39
CA CYS A 472 32.27 18.42 -8.76
C CYS A 472 31.12 17.41 -8.56
N ILE A 473 29.95 17.88 -8.12
CA ILE A 473 28.72 17.07 -8.02
C ILE A 473 28.36 16.47 -9.37
N GLU A 474 28.32 17.28 -10.43
CA GLU A 474 27.99 16.82 -11.79
C GLU A 474 29.03 15.84 -12.33
N HIS A 475 30.30 16.07 -12.05
CA HIS A 475 31.37 15.15 -12.43
C HIS A 475 31.19 13.79 -11.75
N CYS A 476 31.04 13.78 -10.42
CA CYS A 476 30.84 12.56 -9.65
C CYS A 476 29.52 11.86 -10.00
N PHE A 477 28.45 12.60 -10.29
CA PHE A 477 27.18 12.07 -10.78
C PHE A 477 27.35 11.34 -12.11
N ARG A 478 28.06 11.94 -13.09
CA ARG A 478 28.34 11.30 -14.39
C ARG A 478 29.20 10.05 -14.26
N LYS A 479 30.02 9.99 -13.21
CA LYS A 479 30.82 8.81 -12.85
C LYS A 479 30.09 7.80 -11.97
N GLY A 480 28.85 8.11 -11.57
CA GLY A 480 27.97 7.23 -10.81
C GLY A 480 28.18 7.24 -9.30
N TYR A 481 28.94 8.19 -8.76
CA TYR A 481 29.23 8.23 -7.32
C TYR A 481 28.14 8.97 -6.54
N PRO A 482 27.63 8.42 -5.43
CA PRO A 482 26.63 9.05 -4.56
C PRO A 482 27.17 10.26 -3.78
N TYR A 483 28.49 10.35 -3.61
CA TYR A 483 29.16 11.43 -2.89
C TYR A 483 30.26 12.07 -3.72
N SER A 484 30.40 13.37 -3.54
CA SER A 484 31.44 14.22 -4.13
C SER A 484 32.09 15.06 -3.03
N GLY A 485 33.31 15.56 -3.26
CA GLY A 485 33.92 16.49 -2.33
C GLY A 485 34.99 17.37 -2.96
N THR A 486 35.06 18.61 -2.51
CA THR A 486 35.97 19.63 -3.03
C THR A 486 37.07 19.93 -2.02
N GLN A 487 38.31 20.04 -2.52
CA GLN A 487 39.50 20.33 -1.72
C GLN A 487 40.43 21.30 -2.47
N ILE A 488 40.94 22.30 -1.77
CA ILE A 488 41.97 23.22 -2.23
C ILE A 488 43.23 23.00 -1.40
N SER A 489 44.36 22.68 -2.03
CA SER A 489 45.64 22.50 -1.34
C SER A 489 46.76 23.43 -1.83
N SER A 490 47.54 23.94 -0.87
CA SER A 490 48.69 24.84 -1.05
C SER A 490 49.98 24.02 -1.09
N VAL A 491 50.72 24.05 -2.20
CA VAL A 491 52.01 23.34 -2.29
C VAL A 491 53.12 24.20 -1.65
N HIS A 492 53.82 23.67 -0.65
CA HIS A 492 55.03 24.29 -0.09
C HIS A 492 56.10 24.42 -1.20
N PHE A 493 56.57 25.65 -1.47
CA PHE A 493 57.61 26.04 -2.46
C PHE A 493 57.21 26.20 -3.94
N GLY A 494 55.98 26.57 -4.29
CA GLY A 494 55.69 27.03 -5.66
C GLY A 494 54.27 27.54 -5.88
N THR A 495 54.11 28.51 -6.78
CA THR A 495 52.91 29.30 -7.09
C THR A 495 51.69 28.53 -7.68
N GLN A 496 51.53 27.23 -7.40
CA GLN A 496 50.43 26.40 -7.90
C GLN A 496 49.49 25.95 -6.78
N ILE A 497 48.22 26.37 -6.89
CA ILE A 497 47.09 25.91 -6.07
C ILE A 497 46.52 24.66 -6.73
N LYS A 498 46.34 23.57 -5.96
CA LYS A 498 45.68 22.36 -6.46
C LYS A 498 44.21 22.37 -6.07
N SER A 499 43.35 22.41 -7.08
CA SER A 499 41.89 22.44 -6.95
C SER A 499 41.31 21.08 -7.29
N GLN A 500 41.00 20.27 -6.29
CA GLN A 500 40.69 18.86 -6.47
C GLN A 500 39.22 18.55 -6.17
N CYS A 501 38.64 17.69 -7.01
CA CYS A 501 37.34 17.07 -6.82
C CYS A 501 37.54 15.58 -6.57
N HIS A 502 36.89 15.05 -5.54
CA HIS A 502 36.96 13.66 -5.13
C HIS A 502 35.57 13.03 -5.15
N CYS A 503 35.47 11.76 -5.52
CA CYS A 503 34.22 11.02 -5.52
C CYS A 503 34.31 9.74 -4.70
N GLY A 504 33.19 9.30 -4.13
CA GLY A 504 33.16 8.06 -3.36
C GLY A 504 31.76 7.46 -3.23
N ASP A 505 31.73 6.16 -2.94
CA ASP A 505 30.51 5.37 -2.74
C ASP A 505 29.97 5.44 -1.30
N PHE A 506 30.77 5.98 -0.39
CA PHE A 506 30.47 6.03 1.04
C PHE A 506 30.60 7.45 1.58
N LYS A 507 29.66 7.82 2.45
CA LYS A 507 29.75 9.02 3.27
C LYS A 507 30.92 8.86 4.24
N PRO A 508 31.80 9.87 4.41
CA PRO A 508 32.84 9.82 5.42
C PRO A 508 32.29 9.69 6.84
N SER A 509 32.96 8.90 7.68
CA SER A 509 32.60 8.68 9.09
C SER A 509 32.54 10.00 9.87
N THR A 510 31.56 10.12 10.79
CA THR A 510 31.35 11.31 11.62
C THR A 510 32.54 11.64 12.50
N GLU A 511 33.37 10.66 12.85
CA GLU A 511 34.62 10.88 13.59
C GLU A 511 35.58 11.81 12.85
N HIS A 512 35.53 11.86 11.51
CA HIS A 512 36.39 12.72 10.69
C HIS A 512 35.81 14.12 10.49
N LYS A 513 34.60 14.40 10.97
CA LYS A 513 33.95 15.71 10.83
C LYS A 513 34.70 16.77 11.65
N THR A 514 34.81 17.98 11.12
CA THR A 514 35.50 19.11 11.75
C THR A 514 34.72 20.41 11.54
N ASP A 515 35.17 21.50 12.17
CA ASP A 515 34.53 22.80 12.07
C ASP A 515 34.44 23.32 10.62
N GLU A 516 33.28 23.87 10.27
CA GLU A 516 32.95 24.39 8.95
C GLU A 516 33.86 25.54 8.50
N SER A 517 34.44 26.28 9.45
CA SER A 517 35.42 27.33 9.17
C SER A 517 36.69 26.79 8.52
N GLN A 518 36.96 25.48 8.61
CA GLN A 518 38.14 24.85 8.02
C GLN A 518 37.90 24.42 6.55
N CYS A 519 36.66 24.48 6.08
CA CYS A 519 36.27 24.27 4.68
C CYS A 519 35.70 25.55 4.06
N SER A 520 36.41 26.67 4.25
CA SER A 520 35.98 28.00 3.81
C SER A 520 36.80 28.55 2.65
N ALA A 521 37.59 27.72 1.96
CA ALA A 521 38.39 28.17 0.82
C ALA A 521 37.45 28.62 -0.31
N ALA A 522 37.72 29.76 -0.95
CA ALA A 522 36.93 30.17 -2.11
C ALA A 522 37.17 29.21 -3.28
N CYS A 523 36.10 28.72 -3.89
CA CYS A 523 36.21 27.85 -5.05
C CYS A 523 36.71 28.67 -6.27
N PRO A 524 37.74 28.22 -6.99
CA PRO A 524 38.30 28.97 -8.12
C PRO A 524 37.30 29.30 -9.24
N GLY A 525 36.35 28.39 -9.51
CA GLY A 525 35.34 28.56 -10.56
C GLY A 525 34.13 29.42 -10.14
N ASP A 526 33.98 29.71 -8.86
CA ASP A 526 32.94 30.57 -8.31
C ASP A 526 33.37 31.05 -6.91
N GLN A 527 33.84 32.30 -6.84
CA GLN A 527 34.35 32.88 -5.60
C GLN A 527 33.29 33.02 -4.50
N ASN A 528 32.00 32.91 -4.84
CA ASN A 528 30.89 32.96 -3.89
C ASN A 528 30.58 31.60 -3.26
N LYS A 529 31.26 30.52 -3.70
CA LYS A 529 31.10 29.17 -3.14
C LYS A 529 32.32 28.77 -2.33
N LYS A 530 32.07 28.00 -1.27
CA LYS A 530 33.09 27.47 -0.37
C LYS A 530 33.48 26.04 -0.77
N CYS A 531 34.78 25.78 -0.75
CA CYS A 531 35.44 24.51 -1.00
C CYS A 531 36.26 24.11 0.24
N GLY A 532 36.66 22.84 0.32
CA GLY A 532 37.60 22.38 1.35
C GLY A 532 38.97 23.06 1.24
N GLY A 533 39.75 23.02 2.32
CA GLY A 533 41.11 23.58 2.40
C GLY A 533 42.21 22.53 2.54
N ASP A 534 43.40 22.95 2.97
CA ASP A 534 44.53 22.06 3.18
C ASP A 534 44.17 20.91 4.14
N TRP A 535 44.22 19.67 3.64
CA TRP A 535 43.79 18.46 4.36
C TRP A 535 42.33 18.48 4.85
N ARG A 536 41.47 19.25 4.18
CA ARG A 536 40.04 19.39 4.47
C ARG A 536 39.21 19.22 3.21
N ILE A 537 38.14 18.44 3.32
CA ILE A 537 37.23 18.19 2.20
C ILE A 537 35.80 18.63 2.56
N SER A 538 35.22 19.44 1.68
CA SER A 538 33.79 19.78 1.70
C SER A 538 33.03 18.68 0.97
N VAL A 539 32.17 17.93 1.66
CA VAL A 539 31.49 16.76 1.07
C VAL A 539 30.04 17.07 0.72
N TYR A 540 29.60 16.60 -0.44
CA TYR A 540 28.25 16.80 -0.97
C TYR A 540 27.62 15.51 -1.49
N ARG A 541 26.30 15.40 -1.41
CA ARG A 541 25.50 14.38 -2.10
C ARG A 541 25.34 14.73 -3.58
N THR A 542 25.39 13.71 -4.43
CA THR A 542 25.17 13.89 -5.89
C THR A 542 23.72 13.67 -6.31
N GLY A 543 22.87 13.14 -5.43
CA GLY A 543 21.50 12.73 -5.75
C GLY A 543 21.38 11.31 -6.29
N ILE A 544 22.49 10.59 -6.47
CA ILE A 544 22.48 9.16 -6.78
C ILE A 544 22.16 8.36 -5.53
N PHE A 545 21.10 7.55 -5.62
CA PHE A 545 20.72 6.63 -4.56
C PHE A 545 21.60 5.40 -4.61
N ARG A 546 22.08 4.97 -3.44
CA ARG A 546 22.82 3.73 -3.34
C ARG A 546 21.85 2.56 -3.15
N TYR A 547 21.80 1.69 -4.14
CA TYR A 547 21.11 0.42 -4.03
C TYR A 547 22.03 -0.63 -3.39
N ASN A 548 21.47 -1.51 -2.55
CA ASN A 548 22.19 -2.71 -2.11
C ASN A 548 22.09 -3.83 -3.18
N HIS A 549 22.95 -4.84 -3.09
CA HIS A 549 22.92 -6.01 -4.01
C HIS A 549 21.56 -6.71 -4.03
N THR A 550 20.83 -6.70 -2.90
CA THR A 550 19.50 -7.26 -2.79
C THR A 550 18.52 -6.55 -3.71
N TYR A 551 18.53 -5.22 -3.70
CA TYR A 551 17.66 -4.40 -4.52
C TYR A 551 17.96 -4.55 -6.01
N ALA A 552 19.25 -4.49 -6.38
CA ALA A 552 19.66 -4.72 -7.77
C ALA A 552 19.19 -6.09 -8.28
N ALA A 553 19.34 -7.17 -7.52
CA ALA A 553 18.86 -8.48 -7.99
C ALA A 553 17.33 -8.68 -7.90
N ASN A 554 16.59 -7.94 -7.05
CA ASN A 554 15.11 -7.96 -7.07
C ASN A 554 14.54 -7.18 -8.26
N GLY A 555 15.24 -6.14 -8.70
CA GLY A 555 14.90 -5.40 -9.90
C GLY A 555 15.28 -6.13 -11.18
N TYR A 556 16.21 -7.10 -11.14
CA TYR A 556 16.70 -7.78 -12.34
C TYR A 556 15.59 -8.53 -13.07
N LEU A 557 15.27 -8.07 -14.28
CA LEU A 557 14.26 -8.67 -15.15
C LEU A 557 14.81 -9.79 -16.03
N GLY A 558 16.14 -9.91 -16.11
CA GLY A 558 16.82 -10.94 -16.87
C GLY A 558 17.78 -10.40 -17.92
N CYS A 559 18.40 -11.34 -18.62
CA CYS A 559 19.24 -11.07 -19.77
C CYS A 559 18.40 -10.97 -21.05
N PHE A 560 18.58 -9.89 -21.81
CA PHE A 560 17.84 -9.67 -23.04
C PHE A 560 18.79 -9.60 -24.23
N HIS A 561 18.51 -10.40 -25.26
CA HIS A 561 19.28 -10.43 -26.49
C HIS A 561 18.52 -9.69 -27.58
N TYR A 562 19.13 -8.63 -28.11
CA TYR A 562 18.49 -7.83 -29.14
C TYR A 562 19.54 -7.13 -29.99
N ASP A 563 19.38 -7.23 -31.31
CA ASP A 563 20.32 -6.62 -32.28
C ASP A 563 20.16 -5.09 -32.38
N ARG A 564 19.23 -4.49 -31.64
CA ARG A 564 19.05 -3.03 -31.49
C ARG A 564 19.11 -2.61 -30.01
N ARG A 565 19.10 -1.31 -29.73
CA ARG A 565 19.17 -0.78 -28.36
C ARG A 565 17.88 -1.07 -27.57
N ILE A 566 17.93 -1.95 -26.57
CA ILE A 566 16.77 -2.44 -25.78
C ILE A 566 16.18 -1.37 -24.86
N LEU A 567 17.03 -0.70 -24.08
CA LEU A 567 16.70 0.52 -23.37
C LEU A 567 17.37 1.66 -24.10
N SER A 568 16.59 2.41 -24.88
CA SER A 568 17.16 3.40 -25.77
C SER A 568 17.39 4.76 -25.10
N THR A 569 16.74 5.02 -23.95
CA THR A 569 16.41 6.36 -23.46
C THR A 569 17.54 7.19 -22.89
N TYR A 570 18.43 6.60 -22.12
CA TYR A 570 19.65 7.25 -21.65
C TYR A 570 20.79 6.22 -21.65
N LYS A 571 22.01 6.63 -21.99
CA LYS A 571 23.23 5.81 -21.92
C LYS A 571 24.33 6.62 -21.24
N VAL A 572 25.06 5.99 -20.32
CA VAL A 572 26.32 6.47 -19.76
C VAL A 572 27.32 5.32 -19.65
N ASP A 573 28.59 5.58 -19.95
CA ASP A 573 29.68 4.61 -19.79
C ASP A 573 30.38 4.89 -18.46
N LEU A 574 30.48 3.87 -17.61
CA LEU A 574 30.97 3.94 -16.24
C LEU A 574 32.25 3.11 -16.10
N ASP A 575 33.37 3.76 -15.84
CA ASP A 575 34.68 3.08 -15.77
C ASP A 575 34.74 2.03 -14.66
N ASN A 576 33.97 2.22 -13.58
CA ASN A 576 33.84 1.34 -12.40
C ASN A 576 32.35 0.96 -12.23
N ASN A 577 31.76 0.36 -13.26
CA ASN A 577 30.33 0.06 -13.31
C ASN A 577 29.96 -1.11 -12.39
N ASN A 578 28.73 -1.09 -11.91
CA ASN A 578 28.04 -2.22 -11.29
C ASN A 578 26.52 -1.97 -11.37
N PRO A 579 25.67 -2.99 -11.14
CA PRO A 579 24.23 -2.83 -11.23
C PRO A 579 23.71 -1.69 -10.35
N GLN A 580 24.16 -1.59 -9.10
CA GLN A 580 23.72 -0.60 -8.12
C GLN A 580 23.99 0.82 -8.60
N ARG A 581 25.16 1.05 -9.20
CA ARG A 581 25.59 2.33 -9.74
C ARG A 581 24.72 2.73 -10.93
N CYS A 582 24.51 1.81 -11.86
CA CYS A 582 23.65 2.06 -13.01
C CYS A 582 22.19 2.32 -12.59
N LEU A 583 21.67 1.50 -11.68
CA LEU A 583 20.32 1.65 -11.13
C LEU A 583 20.15 2.97 -10.39
N GLY A 584 21.15 3.36 -9.59
CA GLY A 584 21.18 4.62 -8.86
C GLY A 584 21.10 5.83 -9.79
N ILE A 585 21.87 5.82 -10.88
CA ILE A 585 21.83 6.85 -11.91
C ILE A 585 20.46 6.86 -12.61
N CYS A 586 19.98 5.69 -13.07
CA CYS A 586 18.71 5.61 -13.79
C CYS A 586 17.53 6.04 -12.91
N LYS A 587 17.55 5.71 -11.62
CA LYS A 587 16.55 6.19 -10.66
C LYS A 587 16.66 7.69 -10.42
N ALA A 588 17.87 8.21 -10.22
CA ALA A 588 18.08 9.64 -9.97
C ALA A 588 17.61 10.50 -11.15
N ILE A 589 17.64 9.95 -12.37
CA ILE A 589 17.14 10.59 -13.59
C ILE A 589 15.63 10.31 -13.80
N GLY A 590 15.01 9.47 -12.97
CA GLY A 590 13.57 9.22 -12.96
C GLY A 590 13.09 8.15 -13.93
N TYR A 591 13.95 7.20 -14.30
CA TYR A 591 13.57 6.06 -15.13
C TYR A 591 13.00 4.90 -14.30
N LEU A 592 12.21 4.06 -14.97
CA LEU A 592 11.63 2.85 -14.38
C LEU A 592 12.47 1.60 -14.62
N PHE A 593 13.42 1.66 -15.55
CA PHE A 593 14.29 0.54 -15.88
C PHE A 593 15.73 1.01 -16.10
N ALA A 594 16.68 0.13 -15.75
CA ALA A 594 18.11 0.25 -16.00
C ALA A 594 18.61 -0.97 -16.78
N GLY A 595 19.67 -0.83 -17.54
CA GLY A 595 20.20 -1.86 -18.44
C GLY A 595 21.70 -1.79 -18.50
N LEU A 596 22.40 -2.89 -18.27
CA LEU A 596 23.85 -2.95 -18.26
C LEU A 596 24.34 -3.79 -19.44
N LYS A 597 25.41 -3.33 -20.08
CA LYS A 597 26.00 -3.99 -21.26
C LYS A 597 27.52 -3.82 -21.30
N ASN A 598 28.23 -4.77 -21.91
CA ASN A 598 29.66 -4.72 -22.16
C ASN A 598 30.53 -4.45 -20.91
N GLY A 599 30.04 -4.77 -19.71
CA GLY A 599 30.78 -4.54 -18.47
C GLY A 599 30.68 -3.11 -17.95
N ASN A 600 30.86 -2.09 -18.80
CA ASN A 600 30.95 -0.68 -18.40
C ASN A 600 29.76 0.19 -18.83
N GLU A 601 28.90 -0.27 -19.73
CA GLU A 601 27.81 0.55 -20.26
C GLU A 601 26.57 0.44 -19.36
N CYS A 602 25.96 1.58 -19.06
CA CYS A 602 24.71 1.71 -18.32
C CYS A 602 23.68 2.44 -19.17
N TYR A 603 22.45 1.94 -19.19
CA TYR A 603 21.35 2.45 -19.97
C TYR A 603 20.09 2.54 -19.12
N CYS A 604 19.21 3.48 -19.43
CA CYS A 604 17.95 3.66 -18.71
C CYS A 604 16.77 3.76 -19.67
N GLY A 605 15.59 3.36 -19.22
CA GLY A 605 14.35 3.46 -19.99
C GLY A 605 13.10 3.35 -19.12
N ASN A 606 11.93 3.65 -19.70
CA ASN A 606 10.64 3.60 -18.99
C ASN A 606 9.74 2.45 -19.43
N LYS A 607 10.17 1.69 -20.43
CA LYS A 607 9.45 0.55 -20.96
C LYS A 607 10.23 -0.72 -20.64
N ALA A 608 9.54 -1.70 -20.08
CA ALA A 608 10.09 -3.03 -19.94
C ALA A 608 10.35 -3.59 -21.34
N PRO A 609 11.50 -4.26 -21.58
CA PRO A 609 11.72 -4.95 -22.85
C PRO A 609 10.60 -5.95 -23.12
N PRO A 610 10.20 -6.16 -24.39
CA PRO A 610 9.23 -7.20 -24.72
C PRO A 610 9.70 -8.58 -24.24
N SER A 611 8.80 -9.38 -23.65
CA SER A 611 9.15 -10.72 -23.15
C SER A 611 9.73 -11.64 -24.24
N ALA A 612 9.43 -11.38 -25.51
CA ALA A 612 9.98 -12.08 -26.67
C ALA A 612 11.48 -11.82 -26.94
N SER A 613 12.05 -10.74 -26.39
CA SER A 613 13.47 -10.38 -26.50
C SER A 613 14.32 -10.92 -25.35
N MET A 614 13.71 -11.69 -24.44
CA MET A 614 14.40 -12.34 -23.33
C MET A 614 15.37 -13.38 -23.91
N GLY A 615 16.67 -13.12 -23.69
CA GLY A 615 17.76 -13.96 -24.14
C GLY A 615 18.12 -15.01 -23.08
N LEU A 616 19.21 -15.73 -23.32
CA LEU A 616 19.72 -16.69 -22.35
C LEU A 616 20.64 -15.97 -21.35
N GLU A 617 20.49 -16.23 -20.05
CA GLU A 617 21.33 -15.64 -19.00
C GLU A 617 22.84 -15.76 -19.24
N ARG A 618 23.27 -16.84 -19.91
CA ARG A 618 24.67 -17.06 -20.30
C ARG A 618 25.24 -16.01 -21.24
N GLU A 619 24.39 -15.24 -21.91
CA GLU A 619 24.79 -14.17 -22.82
C GLU A 619 25.09 -12.88 -22.06
N CYS A 620 24.60 -12.72 -20.82
CA CYS A 620 24.88 -11.59 -19.93
C CYS A 620 25.91 -11.97 -18.87
N THR A 621 27.06 -12.47 -19.31
CA THR A 621 28.13 -12.99 -18.45
C THR A 621 29.35 -12.09 -18.35
N ILE A 622 29.36 -10.95 -19.05
CA ILE A 622 30.49 -10.02 -18.97
C ILE A 622 30.50 -9.41 -17.57
N PRO A 623 31.60 -9.56 -16.81
CA PRO A 623 31.72 -8.97 -15.49
C PRO A 623 31.64 -7.45 -15.57
N CYS A 624 31.06 -6.83 -14.56
CA CYS A 624 31.04 -5.39 -14.47
C CYS A 624 32.45 -4.83 -14.29
N SER A 625 32.78 -3.72 -14.96
CA SER A 625 34.13 -3.13 -14.89
C SER A 625 34.54 -2.71 -13.47
N GLY A 626 33.57 -2.47 -12.60
CA GLY A 626 33.75 -2.10 -11.20
C GLY A 626 33.37 -3.13 -10.15
N ASP A 627 32.85 -4.28 -10.58
CA ASP A 627 32.49 -5.37 -9.70
C ASP A 627 32.50 -6.69 -10.48
N ASN A 628 33.63 -7.40 -10.41
CA ASN A 628 33.78 -8.68 -11.10
C ASN A 628 32.85 -9.79 -10.56
N SER A 629 32.17 -9.56 -9.43
CA SER A 629 31.20 -10.50 -8.86
C SER A 629 29.78 -10.32 -9.40
N SER A 630 29.52 -9.22 -10.11
CA SER A 630 28.25 -8.92 -10.78
C SER A 630 28.43 -8.95 -12.30
N THR A 631 27.35 -9.23 -13.03
CA THR A 631 27.36 -9.20 -14.50
C THR A 631 26.68 -7.95 -15.05
N CYS A 632 27.29 -7.36 -16.07
CA CYS A 632 26.85 -6.12 -16.69
C CYS A 632 26.59 -6.38 -18.18
N GLY A 633 25.66 -7.29 -18.46
CA GLY A 633 25.28 -7.70 -19.79
C GLY A 633 26.36 -8.50 -20.52
N GLY A 634 26.37 -8.39 -21.84
CA GLY A 634 27.28 -9.08 -22.76
C GLY A 634 27.46 -8.32 -24.07
N ASP A 635 28.29 -8.85 -24.97
CA ASP A 635 28.63 -8.16 -26.24
C ASP A 635 27.40 -7.81 -27.09
N LYS A 636 26.35 -8.63 -27.00
CA LYS A 636 25.04 -8.43 -27.68
C LYS A 636 23.83 -8.58 -26.76
N ALA A 637 24.06 -8.67 -25.46
CA ALA A 637 23.01 -8.95 -24.50
C ALA A 637 23.04 -7.95 -23.33
N TRP A 638 21.89 -7.74 -22.72
CA TRP A 638 21.65 -6.67 -21.77
C TRP A 638 21.13 -7.23 -20.46
N SER A 639 21.80 -6.90 -19.36
CA SER A 639 21.26 -7.15 -18.04
C SER A 639 20.24 -6.06 -17.70
N ILE A 640 18.94 -6.36 -17.76
CA ILE A 640 17.87 -5.35 -17.55
C ILE A 640 17.30 -5.44 -16.14
N TYR A 641 16.98 -4.28 -15.57
CA TYR A 641 16.50 -4.10 -14.20
C TYR A 641 15.30 -3.14 -14.17
N GLN A 642 14.31 -3.41 -13.33
CA GLN A 642 13.23 -2.53 -12.95
C GLN A 642 13.58 -1.76 -11.67
N LEU A 643 13.19 -0.49 -11.61
CA LEU A 643 13.43 0.45 -10.53
C LEU A 643 12.17 0.62 -9.67
N PRO A 644 12.28 0.96 -8.37
CA PRO A 644 11.13 1.07 -7.45
C PRO A 644 10.27 2.28 -7.79
N GLU A 645 9.03 2.32 -7.31
CA GLU A 645 8.24 3.56 -7.28
C GLU A 645 8.74 4.52 -6.18
N VAL A 646 8.57 5.84 -6.38
CA VAL A 646 9.19 6.94 -5.60
C VAL A 646 8.58 7.13 -4.19
N LYS A 647 7.94 6.12 -3.59
CA LYS A 647 7.26 6.29 -2.29
C LYS A 647 8.16 6.06 -1.07
N ASP A 648 9.35 5.47 -1.27
CA ASP A 648 10.29 5.16 -0.20
C ASP A 648 11.59 5.95 -0.35
N PHE A 649 11.78 7.04 0.38
CA PHE A 649 13.12 7.54 0.72
C PHE A 649 13.09 8.29 2.06
N ASP A 650 13.56 7.61 3.10
CA ASP A 650 14.15 8.26 4.26
C ASP A 650 15.67 8.34 4.05
N ILE A 651 16.22 9.50 4.39
CA ILE A 651 17.59 9.90 4.12
C ILE A 651 18.46 9.64 5.37
N ASP A 652 19.46 8.76 5.22
CA ASP A 652 20.68 8.54 6.05
C ASP A 652 20.59 7.73 7.38
N GLU A 653 21.56 6.80 7.47
CA GLU A 653 22.23 6.21 8.66
C GLU A 653 21.60 5.09 9.53
N ARG A 654 22.08 3.86 9.27
CA ARG A 654 22.74 2.90 10.21
C ARG A 654 23.04 1.63 9.39
N PHE A 655 24.26 1.13 9.19
CA PHE A 655 25.23 0.64 10.15
C PHE A 655 26.66 0.61 9.54
N GLY A 656 27.66 1.01 10.33
CA GLY A 656 29.00 0.47 10.23
C GLY A 656 29.12 -0.82 11.06
N GLY A 657 30.06 -1.71 10.69
CA GLY A 657 30.45 -2.86 11.51
C GLY A 657 30.51 -4.21 10.79
N ASP A 658 31.60 -4.43 10.06
CA ASP A 658 32.41 -5.65 9.87
C ASP A 658 31.80 -7.08 9.98
N ASN A 659 31.79 -7.83 8.87
CA ASN A 659 32.73 -8.94 8.59
C ASN A 659 32.32 -9.66 7.28
N GLY A 660 33.28 -9.89 6.39
CA GLY A 660 33.05 -10.37 5.02
C GLY A 660 32.85 -11.88 4.85
N GLU A 661 32.13 -12.27 3.79
CA GLU A 661 32.41 -13.41 2.90
C GLU A 661 31.37 -13.52 1.75
N GLY A 662 31.85 -13.62 0.50
CA GLY A 662 31.27 -14.41 -0.61
C GLY A 662 29.98 -13.96 -1.35
N SER A 663 30.12 -13.49 -2.60
CA SER A 663 29.02 -13.40 -3.59
C SER A 663 28.49 -14.79 -3.97
N GLN A 664 27.17 -15.01 -3.87
CA GLN A 664 26.51 -16.26 -4.29
C GLN A 664 25.41 -16.00 -5.34
N ILE A 665 25.52 -16.69 -6.48
CA ILE A 665 24.60 -16.69 -7.63
C ILE A 665 23.15 -16.97 -7.18
N CYS A 666 22.20 -16.12 -7.58
CA CYS A 666 20.77 -16.28 -7.27
C CYS A 666 20.17 -17.51 -7.95
N LYS A 667 19.94 -18.58 -7.19
CA LYS A 667 19.19 -19.76 -7.62
C LYS A 667 17.70 -19.48 -7.51
N LYS A 668 16.92 -19.66 -8.59
CA LYS A 668 15.46 -19.43 -8.56
C LYS A 668 14.78 -20.33 -7.52
N SER A 669 14.03 -19.71 -6.62
CA SER A 669 13.24 -20.39 -5.61
C SER A 669 11.86 -20.78 -6.16
N LYS A 670 11.24 -21.78 -5.53
CA LYS A 670 9.81 -22.09 -5.71
C LYS A 670 8.92 -21.22 -4.81
N THR A 671 9.51 -20.35 -3.98
CA THR A 671 8.80 -19.49 -3.04
C THR A 671 8.06 -18.34 -3.74
N GLU A 672 6.80 -18.12 -3.36
CA GLU A 672 6.00 -16.94 -3.72
C GLU A 672 5.86 -15.99 -2.53
N LYS A 673 5.94 -14.67 -2.76
CA LYS A 673 5.63 -13.63 -1.76
C LYS A 673 4.48 -12.77 -2.28
N ASN A 674 3.42 -12.61 -1.48
CA ASN A 674 2.23 -11.82 -1.79
C ASN A 674 1.66 -12.12 -3.19
N GLY A 675 1.77 -13.37 -3.64
CA GLY A 675 1.31 -13.84 -4.96
C GLY A 675 2.19 -13.49 -6.14
N LYS A 676 3.46 -13.15 -5.91
CA LYS A 676 4.43 -12.79 -6.95
C LYS A 676 5.64 -13.76 -6.97
N GLU A 677 6.13 -14.06 -8.18
CA GLU A 677 7.37 -14.79 -8.49
C GLU A 677 8.20 -14.00 -9.52
N PRO A 678 9.54 -14.19 -9.63
CA PRO A 678 10.39 -15.15 -8.92
C PRO A 678 11.24 -14.53 -7.79
N ILE A 679 11.63 -15.36 -6.81
CA ILE A 679 12.45 -14.97 -5.64
C ILE A 679 13.74 -15.79 -5.62
N CYS A 680 14.86 -15.20 -5.22
CA CYS A 680 16.13 -15.92 -5.05
C CYS A 680 16.12 -16.82 -3.82
N SER A 681 16.55 -18.08 -3.99
CA SER A 681 16.81 -19.03 -2.91
C SER A 681 17.74 -18.44 -1.86
N GLY A 682 17.43 -18.67 -0.59
CA GLY A 682 18.17 -18.16 0.56
C GLY A 682 17.86 -16.71 0.96
N ARG A 683 17.14 -15.93 0.14
CA ARG A 683 16.81 -14.54 0.51
C ARG A 683 15.78 -14.47 1.61
N ILE A 684 15.99 -13.57 2.55
CA ILE A 684 14.97 -13.13 3.51
C ILE A 684 13.88 -12.39 2.74
N ILE A 685 12.64 -12.84 2.87
CA ILE A 685 11.44 -12.28 2.25
C ILE A 685 10.52 -11.59 3.25
N PHE A 686 10.73 -11.85 4.54
CA PHE A 686 10.07 -11.21 5.67
C PHE A 686 10.97 -11.33 6.90
N GLU A 687 11.07 -10.27 7.67
CA GLU A 687 11.82 -10.21 8.92
C GLU A 687 11.15 -9.21 9.85
N ASP A 688 11.04 -9.59 11.11
CA ASP A 688 10.66 -8.71 12.20
C ASP A 688 11.46 -9.10 13.45
N ASP A 689 12.24 -8.15 13.96
CA ASP A 689 13.04 -8.28 15.19
C ASP A 689 12.32 -7.65 16.40
N PHE A 690 11.05 -7.27 16.25
CA PHE A 690 10.18 -6.73 17.31
C PHE A 690 10.81 -5.61 18.15
N ASN A 691 11.55 -4.69 17.50
CA ASN A 691 11.98 -3.42 18.13
C ASN A 691 10.79 -2.55 18.53
N GLU A 692 9.70 -2.64 17.75
CA GLU A 692 8.38 -2.09 18.03
C GLU A 692 7.30 -3.01 17.42
N LEU A 693 6.05 -2.91 17.88
CA LEU A 693 4.93 -3.63 17.28
C LEU A 693 4.34 -2.81 16.13
N ASN A 694 4.79 -3.07 14.90
CA ASN A 694 4.31 -2.38 13.69
C ASN A 694 2.93 -2.89 13.26
N LEU A 695 1.89 -2.04 13.37
CA LEU A 695 0.49 -2.39 13.08
C LEU A 695 0.16 -2.43 11.57
N ASP A 696 1.00 -1.85 10.70
CA ASP A 696 0.90 -2.05 9.25
C ASP A 696 1.33 -3.46 8.87
N THR A 697 2.17 -4.09 9.70
CA THR A 697 2.65 -5.46 9.53
C THR A 697 1.80 -6.48 10.29
N TRP A 698 1.57 -6.27 11.58
CA TRP A 698 0.84 -7.19 12.46
C TRP A 698 -0.50 -6.60 12.87
N GLN A 699 -1.57 -7.13 12.29
CA GLN A 699 -2.92 -6.73 12.65
C GLN A 699 -3.47 -7.62 13.77
N HIS A 700 -4.04 -7.02 14.81
CA HIS A 700 -4.79 -7.74 15.83
C HIS A 700 -6.02 -8.41 15.26
N SER A 701 -6.23 -9.68 15.61
CA SER A 701 -7.50 -10.39 15.48
C SER A 701 -8.34 -10.07 16.71
N ILE A 702 -9.33 -9.19 16.57
CA ILE A 702 -10.21 -8.76 17.66
C ILE A 702 -11.50 -9.60 17.60
N ARG A 703 -11.65 -10.57 18.51
CA ARG A 703 -12.77 -11.52 18.53
C ARG A 703 -12.89 -12.32 19.84
N ILE A 704 -14.01 -13.02 20.02
CA ILE A 704 -14.32 -13.96 21.11
C ILE A 704 -14.45 -15.37 20.50
N PRO A 705 -13.37 -16.15 20.38
CA PRO A 705 -13.43 -17.47 19.76
C PRO A 705 -14.34 -18.44 20.53
N GLY A 706 -15.27 -19.09 19.84
CA GLY A 706 -16.25 -19.99 20.49
C GLY A 706 -15.66 -21.26 21.12
N SER A 707 -14.49 -21.72 20.67
CA SER A 707 -13.81 -22.91 21.20
C SER A 707 -12.90 -22.62 22.38
N ASN A 708 -12.52 -21.36 22.61
CA ASN A 708 -11.51 -20.93 23.57
C ASN A 708 -12.18 -20.23 24.76
N PHE A 709 -11.53 -20.21 25.92
CA PHE A 709 -12.04 -19.48 27.10
C PHE A 709 -11.38 -18.10 27.28
N ALA A 710 -10.63 -17.67 26.28
CA ALA A 710 -10.09 -16.32 26.16
C ALA A 710 -10.79 -15.54 25.01
N TYR A 711 -10.82 -14.22 25.11
CA TYR A 711 -11.09 -13.33 23.97
C TYR A 711 -9.82 -12.57 23.58
N PHE A 712 -9.76 -12.13 22.33
CA PHE A 712 -8.63 -11.41 21.77
C PHE A 712 -8.99 -9.94 21.53
N SER A 713 -8.09 -9.04 21.91
CA SER A 713 -8.24 -7.59 21.75
C SER A 713 -6.95 -6.92 21.31
N SER A 714 -7.05 -5.64 20.95
CA SER A 714 -5.91 -4.77 20.62
C SER A 714 -5.33 -4.03 21.83
N ASP A 715 -5.73 -4.38 23.06
CA ASP A 715 -5.21 -3.74 24.27
C ASP A 715 -3.69 -3.97 24.37
N ASN A 716 -2.93 -2.89 24.60
CA ASN A 716 -1.49 -2.93 24.75
C ASN A 716 -1.04 -3.68 26.01
N LYS A 717 -1.95 -4.04 26.92
CA LYS A 717 -1.69 -4.95 28.04
C LYS A 717 -1.64 -6.41 27.64
N ASN A 718 -2.18 -6.76 26.47
CA ASN A 718 -2.25 -8.13 25.98
C ASN A 718 -1.23 -8.42 24.88
N SER A 719 -0.77 -7.40 24.17
CA SER A 719 0.33 -7.51 23.21
C SER A 719 1.19 -6.25 23.22
N PHE A 720 2.47 -6.40 23.53
CA PHE A 720 3.40 -5.27 23.61
C PHE A 720 4.84 -5.72 23.39
N VAL A 721 5.67 -4.77 22.96
CA VAL A 721 7.12 -4.99 22.90
C VAL A 721 7.76 -4.46 24.17
N LYS A 722 8.65 -5.27 24.76
CA LYS A 722 9.50 -4.85 25.87
C LYS A 722 10.90 -5.40 25.66
N ASN A 723 11.90 -4.52 25.66
CA ASN A 723 13.31 -4.87 25.43
C ASN A 723 13.56 -5.63 24.12
N GLY A 724 12.87 -5.26 23.04
CA GLY A 724 13.00 -5.92 21.73
C GLY A 724 12.33 -7.28 21.63
N ILE A 725 11.51 -7.67 22.61
CA ILE A 725 10.77 -8.94 22.61
C ILE A 725 9.28 -8.62 22.53
N LEU A 726 8.56 -9.29 21.64
CA LEU A 726 7.10 -9.29 21.62
C LEU A 726 6.58 -10.19 22.74
N HIS A 727 5.74 -9.63 23.60
CA HIS A 727 5.00 -10.32 24.65
C HIS A 727 3.53 -10.45 24.25
N VAL A 728 2.99 -11.67 24.27
CA VAL A 728 1.54 -11.92 24.25
C VAL A 728 1.15 -12.38 25.64
N HIS A 729 0.37 -11.55 26.34
CA HIS A 729 0.09 -11.68 27.78
C HIS A 729 -1.39 -11.96 28.05
N PRO A 730 -1.74 -13.02 28.81
CA PRO A 730 -3.11 -13.30 29.20
C PRO A 730 -3.45 -12.54 30.51
N ASN A 731 -4.58 -11.82 30.52
CA ASN A 731 -5.08 -11.10 31.68
C ASN A 731 -6.40 -11.70 32.17
N ILE A 732 -6.54 -11.90 33.49
CA ILE A 732 -7.81 -12.34 34.09
C ILE A 732 -8.74 -11.14 34.28
N LEU A 733 -9.98 -11.28 33.85
CA LEU A 733 -11.00 -10.26 34.05
C LEU A 733 -11.52 -10.25 35.50
N PRO A 734 -11.94 -9.09 36.02
CA PRO A 734 -12.61 -9.01 37.32
C PRO A 734 -13.90 -9.84 37.38
N ASP A 735 -14.15 -10.51 38.51
CA ASP A 735 -15.29 -11.43 38.71
C ASP A 735 -16.64 -10.79 38.31
N GLU A 736 -16.92 -9.56 38.73
CA GLU A 736 -18.16 -8.83 38.42
C GLU A 736 -18.37 -8.66 36.90
N LYS A 737 -17.27 -8.43 36.17
CA LYS A 737 -17.28 -8.33 34.70
C LYS A 737 -17.57 -9.70 34.08
N VAL A 738 -16.98 -10.77 34.63
CA VAL A 738 -17.17 -12.14 34.11
C VAL A 738 -18.60 -12.64 34.30
N THR A 739 -19.19 -12.43 35.47
CA THR A 739 -20.49 -13.03 35.84
C THR A 739 -21.72 -12.23 35.43
N SER A 740 -21.57 -10.92 35.23
CA SER A 740 -22.70 -10.01 34.97
C SER A 740 -22.40 -8.90 33.96
N GLY A 741 -21.19 -8.88 33.39
CA GLY A 741 -20.75 -7.82 32.49
C GLY A 741 -21.17 -7.99 31.04
N LYS A 742 -20.85 -6.95 30.26
CA LYS A 742 -20.98 -6.90 28.81
C LYS A 742 -19.60 -6.71 28.19
N LEU A 743 -19.34 -7.45 27.12
CA LEU A 743 -18.18 -7.29 26.26
C LEU A 743 -18.67 -6.83 24.89
N ASP A 744 -18.17 -5.68 24.44
CA ASP A 744 -18.37 -5.15 23.11
C ASP A 744 -16.99 -4.77 22.57
N LEU A 745 -16.46 -5.56 21.64
CA LEU A 745 -15.09 -5.39 21.15
C LEU A 745 -15.05 -4.33 20.04
N GLU A 746 -14.45 -3.18 20.35
CA GLU A 746 -14.20 -2.11 19.38
C GLU A 746 -13.22 -2.59 18.28
N GLY A 747 -13.56 -2.36 17.01
CA GLY A 747 -12.72 -2.79 15.89
C GLY A 747 -12.74 -4.30 15.60
N CYS A 748 -13.75 -5.03 16.08
CA CYS A 748 -13.90 -6.47 15.87
C CYS A 748 -13.60 -6.90 14.42
N THR A 749 -12.73 -7.89 14.25
CA THR A 749 -12.19 -8.29 12.94
C THR A 749 -12.97 -9.41 12.26
N VAL A 750 -14.06 -9.87 12.90
CA VAL A 750 -14.95 -10.90 12.38
C VAL A 750 -16.34 -10.32 12.16
N MET A 751 -17.06 -10.84 11.18
CA MET A 751 -18.41 -10.37 10.84
C MET A 751 -19.49 -10.97 11.74
N ASP A 752 -19.15 -12.01 12.53
CA ASP A 752 -20.06 -12.69 13.45
C ASP A 752 -20.21 -11.87 14.73
N GLN A 753 -21.41 -11.34 14.95
CA GLN A 753 -21.71 -10.53 16.13
C GLN A 753 -21.52 -11.28 17.44
N LEU A 754 -21.66 -12.62 17.46
CA LEU A 754 -21.47 -13.42 18.68
C LEU A 754 -20.00 -13.55 19.08
N GLU A 755 -19.08 -13.38 18.12
CA GLU A 755 -17.65 -13.28 18.39
C GLU A 755 -17.22 -11.82 18.68
N CYS A 756 -18.08 -10.83 18.50
CA CYS A 756 -17.76 -9.41 18.74
C CYS A 756 -18.41 -8.85 20.00
N LYS A 757 -19.59 -9.36 20.36
CA LYS A 757 -20.38 -8.87 21.50
C LYS A 757 -20.91 -10.04 22.30
N ARG A 758 -20.76 -9.97 23.63
CA ARG A 758 -21.31 -10.97 24.55
C ARG A 758 -21.76 -10.34 25.85
N GLU A 759 -22.88 -10.82 26.37
CA GLU A 759 -23.41 -10.44 27.68
C GLU A 759 -23.46 -11.68 28.56
N ALA A 760 -22.99 -11.57 29.80
CA ALA A 760 -23.05 -12.66 30.75
C ALA A 760 -24.50 -12.89 31.21
N LEU A 761 -24.97 -14.14 31.12
CA LEU A 761 -26.33 -14.52 31.52
C LEU A 761 -26.31 -15.89 32.21
N TYR A 762 -26.62 -15.91 33.51
CA TYR A 762 -26.66 -17.11 34.35
C TYR A 762 -25.35 -17.92 34.28
N TRP A 763 -25.38 -19.12 33.70
CA TRP A 763 -24.20 -19.99 33.52
C TRP A 763 -23.39 -19.70 32.25
N ASN A 764 -23.88 -18.81 31.37
CA ASN A 764 -23.15 -18.33 30.20
C ASN A 764 -22.40 -17.05 30.57
N ILE A 765 -21.26 -17.19 31.23
CA ILE A 765 -20.38 -16.09 31.64
C ILE A 765 -19.62 -15.46 30.46
N LEU A 766 -18.98 -14.31 30.65
CA LEU A 766 -17.98 -13.81 29.69
C LEU A 766 -16.71 -14.68 29.69
N PRO A 767 -15.87 -14.66 28.63
CA PRO A 767 -14.60 -15.35 28.66
C PRO A 767 -13.77 -14.73 29.78
N PRO A 768 -13.33 -15.50 30.78
CA PRO A 768 -12.64 -14.94 31.94
C PRO A 768 -11.26 -14.38 31.61
N ILE A 769 -10.69 -14.72 30.44
CA ILE A 769 -9.35 -14.32 30.03
C ILE A 769 -9.41 -13.34 28.86
N ALA A 770 -8.72 -12.22 28.98
CA ALA A 770 -8.39 -11.30 27.90
C ALA A 770 -6.98 -11.60 27.39
N SER A 771 -6.79 -11.76 26.09
CA SER A 771 -5.48 -12.04 25.48
C SER A 771 -5.34 -11.33 24.12
N ALA A 772 -4.35 -11.69 23.33
CA ALA A 772 -4.16 -11.19 21.97
C ALA A 772 -3.80 -12.30 20.98
N GLU A 773 -4.19 -12.07 19.73
CA GLU A 773 -3.83 -12.83 18.54
C GLU A 773 -3.52 -11.78 17.47
N ILE A 774 -2.36 -11.86 16.82
CA ILE A 774 -1.91 -10.95 15.76
C ILE A 774 -1.55 -11.75 14.51
N SER A 775 -1.75 -11.17 13.33
CA SER A 775 -1.45 -11.85 12.07
C SER A 775 -0.88 -10.92 11.00
N THR A 776 -0.15 -11.49 10.05
CA THR A 776 0.35 -10.78 8.87
C THR A 776 -0.64 -10.82 7.70
N ARG A 777 -1.91 -11.15 7.96
CA ARG A 777 -2.89 -11.51 6.93
C ARG A 777 -2.96 -10.48 5.80
N ASN A 778 -2.92 -9.19 6.08
CA ASN A 778 -3.10 -8.14 5.08
C ASN A 778 -1.77 -7.56 4.54
N SER A 779 -0.65 -7.84 5.20
CA SER A 779 0.68 -7.27 4.93
C SER A 779 1.62 -8.26 4.23
N PHE A 780 1.61 -9.53 4.67
CA PHE A 780 2.53 -10.56 4.22
C PHE A 780 1.88 -11.95 4.20
N SER A 781 1.86 -12.54 3.01
CA SER A 781 1.57 -13.96 2.79
C SER A 781 2.60 -14.56 1.83
N PHE A 782 2.88 -15.85 1.97
CA PHE A 782 3.86 -16.53 1.14
C PHE A 782 3.46 -17.98 0.88
N LYS A 783 4.01 -18.56 -0.18
CA LYS A 783 3.89 -19.98 -0.48
C LYS A 783 5.30 -20.56 -0.56
N TYR A 784 5.57 -21.57 0.28
CA TYR A 784 6.88 -22.23 0.44
C TYR A 784 7.99 -21.32 0.98
N GLY A 785 8.87 -21.86 1.82
CA GLY A 785 9.97 -21.10 2.42
C GLY A 785 10.58 -21.79 3.64
N ILE A 786 11.60 -21.16 4.21
CA ILE A 786 12.21 -21.52 5.48
C ILE A 786 11.82 -20.44 6.49
N ILE A 787 10.97 -20.77 7.46
CA ILE A 787 10.57 -19.88 8.54
C ILE A 787 11.42 -20.19 9.77
N GLU A 788 12.04 -19.19 10.36
CA GLU A 788 12.80 -19.25 11.61
C GLU A 788 12.08 -18.36 12.63
N ILE A 789 11.56 -18.96 13.71
CA ILE A 789 10.92 -18.24 14.82
C ILE A 789 11.72 -18.53 16.08
N ARG A 790 12.27 -17.49 16.71
CA ARG A 790 12.87 -17.61 18.04
C ARG A 790 11.84 -17.20 19.08
N ALA A 791 11.33 -18.18 19.84
CA ALA A 791 10.28 -17.94 20.82
C ALA A 791 10.46 -18.76 22.09
N LYS A 792 9.87 -18.28 23.19
CA LYS A 792 9.77 -18.98 24.46
C LYS A 792 8.30 -19.22 24.78
N LEU A 793 7.93 -20.49 24.97
CA LEU A 793 6.55 -20.90 25.20
C LEU A 793 6.10 -20.55 26.63
N PRO A 794 4.80 -20.27 26.82
CA PRO A 794 4.23 -19.95 28.13
C PRO A 794 4.17 -21.18 29.05
N VAL A 795 4.20 -20.93 30.35
CA VAL A 795 3.89 -21.92 31.39
C VAL A 795 2.74 -21.45 32.25
N GLY A 796 1.83 -22.37 32.56
CA GLY A 796 0.63 -22.12 33.33
C GLY A 796 -0.47 -23.08 32.90
N ASP A 797 -1.22 -23.56 33.87
CA ASP A 797 -2.28 -24.53 33.61
C ASP A 797 -3.28 -23.97 32.62
N TRP A 798 -3.61 -24.80 31.63
CA TRP A 798 -4.60 -24.50 30.60
C TRP A 798 -4.19 -23.42 29.58
N LEU A 799 -2.94 -22.94 29.56
CA LEU A 799 -2.44 -22.03 28.52
C LEU A 799 -2.09 -22.76 27.22
N ILE A 800 -2.35 -22.13 26.08
CA ILE A 800 -2.05 -22.68 24.75
C ILE A 800 -1.45 -21.58 23.85
N PRO A 801 -0.15 -21.68 23.46
CA PRO A 801 0.44 -20.79 22.47
C PRO A 801 -0.04 -21.13 21.06
N GLU A 802 -0.26 -20.10 20.26
CA GLU A 802 -0.73 -20.18 18.88
C GLU A 802 0.36 -19.66 17.95
N ILE A 803 1.26 -20.55 17.50
CA ILE A 803 2.31 -20.24 16.52
C ILE A 803 2.07 -21.10 15.27
N TRP A 804 1.39 -20.53 14.28
CA TRP A 804 0.99 -21.27 13.08
C TRP A 804 0.90 -20.42 11.82
N LEU A 805 0.80 -21.09 10.69
CA LEU A 805 0.45 -20.53 9.40
C LEU A 805 -1.01 -20.81 9.06
N GLU A 806 -1.71 -19.79 8.56
CA GLU A 806 -3.11 -19.87 8.13
C GLU A 806 -3.30 -19.49 6.67
N PRO A 807 -4.29 -20.07 5.98
CA PRO A 807 -4.43 -19.89 4.54
C PRO A 807 -4.96 -18.49 4.22
N LYS A 808 -4.31 -17.80 3.28
CA LYS A 808 -4.72 -16.46 2.83
C LYS A 808 -6.09 -16.47 2.15
N THR A 809 -6.43 -17.58 1.49
CA THR A 809 -7.70 -17.78 0.79
C THR A 809 -8.33 -19.11 1.15
N THR A 810 -9.65 -19.23 0.99
CA THR A 810 -10.43 -20.43 1.28
C THR A 810 -10.47 -21.38 0.07
N ALA A 811 -9.30 -21.57 -0.58
CA ALA A 811 -9.17 -22.30 -1.85
C ALA A 811 -9.72 -23.74 -1.81
N TYR A 812 -9.67 -24.39 -0.65
CA TYR A 812 -10.19 -25.74 -0.44
C TYR A 812 -11.42 -25.77 0.49
N GLY A 813 -11.97 -24.61 0.85
CA GLY A 813 -13.12 -24.44 1.73
C GLY A 813 -12.82 -23.55 2.95
N LEU A 814 -13.85 -23.34 3.77
CA LEU A 814 -13.74 -22.54 5.01
C LEU A 814 -12.93 -23.27 6.09
N GLY A 815 -12.23 -22.49 6.92
CA GLY A 815 -11.50 -22.97 8.09
C GLY A 815 -10.41 -23.99 7.75
N LEU A 816 -10.34 -25.06 8.53
CA LEU A 816 -9.30 -26.10 8.41
C LEU A 816 -9.42 -26.94 7.12
N ARG A 817 -10.43 -26.74 6.27
CA ARG A 817 -10.47 -27.34 4.93
C ARG A 817 -9.35 -26.81 4.03
N SER A 818 -8.93 -25.55 4.21
CA SER A 818 -7.74 -24.98 3.57
C SER A 818 -6.44 -25.23 4.36
N GLY A 819 -6.51 -26.02 5.44
CA GLY A 819 -5.36 -26.44 6.23
C GLY A 819 -4.81 -25.37 7.17
N ARG A 820 -4.01 -25.81 8.14
CA ARG A 820 -3.19 -24.99 9.04
C ARG A 820 -1.86 -25.71 9.27
N ILE A 821 -0.75 -24.96 9.28
CA ILE A 821 0.57 -25.52 9.62
C ILE A 821 0.94 -25.03 11.02
N LYS A 822 0.98 -25.94 11.99
CA LYS A 822 1.36 -25.67 13.38
C LYS A 822 2.87 -25.77 13.50
N ILE A 823 3.53 -24.65 13.84
CA ILE A 823 5.00 -24.57 13.92
C ILE A 823 5.47 -25.03 15.30
N ALA A 824 4.79 -24.59 16.36
CA ALA A 824 5.08 -24.96 17.73
C ALA A 824 3.80 -24.84 18.58
N ALA A 825 3.36 -25.93 19.20
CA ALA A 825 2.33 -25.90 20.22
C ALA A 825 2.63 -26.92 21.32
N ALA A 826 2.54 -26.48 22.57
CA ALA A 826 2.60 -27.34 23.75
C ALA A 826 1.56 -26.85 24.74
N ASN A 827 0.98 -27.76 25.52
CA ASN A 827 0.09 -27.38 26.61
C ASN A 827 0.92 -26.71 27.72
N GLY A 828 0.52 -25.55 28.23
CA GLY A 828 1.30 -24.79 29.21
C GLY A 828 1.44 -25.43 30.60
N ASN A 829 0.69 -26.49 30.88
CA ASN A 829 0.75 -27.25 32.13
C ASN A 829 2.14 -27.88 32.34
N GLU A 830 2.71 -27.74 33.55
CA GLU A 830 4.01 -28.36 33.90
C GLU A 830 3.92 -29.90 34.01
N ASP A 831 2.72 -30.42 34.32
CA ASP A 831 2.37 -31.83 34.40
C ASP A 831 0.91 -32.01 33.93
N LEU A 832 0.67 -32.79 32.88
CA LEU A 832 -0.66 -32.99 32.32
C LEU A 832 -0.81 -34.42 31.81
N ILE A 833 -1.55 -35.23 32.55
CA ILE A 833 -1.69 -36.66 32.31
C ILE A 833 -3.10 -36.97 31.83
N THR A 834 -3.22 -37.67 30.71
CA THR A 834 -4.50 -38.15 30.19
C THR A 834 -5.03 -39.35 30.99
N SER A 835 -6.30 -39.71 30.78
CA SER A 835 -6.94 -40.82 31.48
C SER A 835 -6.29 -42.19 31.25
N ASP A 836 -5.59 -42.37 30.13
CA ASP A 836 -4.80 -43.56 29.79
C ASP A 836 -3.34 -43.49 30.29
N GLY A 837 -2.99 -42.44 31.05
CA GLY A 837 -1.68 -42.30 31.68
C GLY A 837 -0.59 -41.67 30.80
N LYS A 838 -0.95 -41.10 29.64
CA LYS A 838 -0.01 -40.42 28.75
C LYS A 838 0.23 -38.98 29.22
N ASP A 839 1.50 -38.59 29.31
CA ASP A 839 1.90 -37.19 29.55
C ASP A 839 1.79 -36.38 28.24
N ILE A 840 1.12 -35.24 28.33
CA ILE A 840 0.89 -34.25 27.28
C ILE A 840 1.17 -32.82 27.78
N SER A 841 2.01 -32.69 28.81
CA SER A 841 2.45 -31.41 29.39
C SER A 841 3.31 -30.58 28.42
N VAL A 842 3.79 -29.43 28.90
CA VAL A 842 4.71 -28.53 28.20
C VAL A 842 6.03 -29.20 27.76
N LYS A 843 6.30 -30.41 28.25
CA LYS A 843 7.41 -31.28 27.84
C LYS A 843 7.22 -31.87 26.45
N TYR A 844 5.99 -31.93 25.97
CA TYR A 844 5.62 -32.51 24.69
C TYR A 844 5.23 -31.40 23.71
N LEU A 845 6.08 -31.17 22.71
CA LEU A 845 5.83 -30.18 21.66
C LEU A 845 5.24 -30.86 20.44
N ASP A 846 4.05 -30.43 20.04
CA ASP A 846 3.40 -30.82 18.81
C ASP A 846 3.66 -29.82 17.68
N TYR A 847 4.05 -30.35 16.53
CA TYR A 847 4.14 -29.61 15.29
C TYR A 847 3.69 -30.44 14.10
N GLY A 848 3.29 -29.78 13.02
CA GLY A 848 2.86 -30.44 11.80
C GLY A 848 1.67 -29.78 11.16
N VAL A 849 0.77 -30.59 10.60
CA VAL A 849 -0.34 -30.08 9.80
C VAL A 849 -1.68 -30.50 10.35
N THR A 850 -2.63 -29.59 10.28
CA THR A 850 -4.01 -29.82 10.65
C THR A 850 -4.90 -29.50 9.47
N VAL A 851 -5.82 -30.40 9.18
CA VAL A 851 -6.92 -30.19 8.24
C VAL A 851 -8.23 -30.57 8.91
N GLY A 852 -9.37 -30.23 8.32
CA GLY A 852 -10.64 -30.65 8.89
C GLY A 852 -11.80 -30.47 7.93
N TYR A 853 -12.86 -31.24 8.16
CA TYR A 853 -14.15 -31.10 7.48
C TYR A 853 -15.23 -31.12 8.56
N ASP A 854 -16.04 -30.06 8.61
CA ASP A 854 -17.07 -29.85 9.63
C ASP A 854 -16.45 -29.88 11.05
N GLU A 855 -16.96 -30.73 11.95
CA GLU A 855 -16.45 -30.87 13.32
C GLU A 855 -15.23 -31.81 13.43
N LYS A 856 -14.92 -32.60 12.39
CA LYS A 856 -13.82 -33.56 12.41
C LYS A 856 -12.51 -32.87 12.04
N ILE A 857 -11.63 -32.72 13.03
CA ILE A 857 -10.27 -32.21 12.86
C ILE A 857 -9.32 -33.40 12.74
N ILE A 858 -8.46 -33.35 11.73
CA ILE A 858 -7.49 -34.39 11.41
C ILE A 858 -6.11 -33.76 11.43
N GLY A 859 -5.30 -34.19 12.38
CA GLY A 859 -3.92 -33.73 12.54
C GLY A 859 -2.93 -34.82 12.16
N ARG A 860 -1.87 -34.43 11.47
CA ARG A 860 -0.63 -35.21 11.40
C ARG A 860 0.43 -34.43 12.15
N TYR A 861 0.59 -34.80 13.42
CA TYR A 861 1.57 -34.18 14.31
C TYR A 861 2.75 -35.10 14.56
N VAL A 862 3.86 -34.46 14.81
CA VAL A 862 5.06 -35.04 15.39
C VAL A 862 5.18 -34.44 16.77
N THR A 863 5.43 -35.29 17.76
CA THR A 863 5.53 -34.89 19.15
C THR A 863 6.97 -35.12 19.61
N GLU A 864 7.61 -34.07 20.10
CA GLU A 864 8.97 -34.13 20.64
C GLU A 864 8.99 -33.92 22.15
N LEU A 865 9.69 -34.81 22.86
CA LEU A 865 9.83 -34.77 24.31
C LEU A 865 11.09 -34.02 24.73
N LYS A 866 10.93 -33.07 25.64
CA LYS A 866 12.02 -32.45 26.39
C LYS A 866 11.71 -32.51 27.88
N ALA A 867 12.55 -33.20 28.65
CA ALA A 867 12.29 -33.48 30.07
C ALA A 867 12.15 -32.22 30.92
N GLU A 868 12.92 -31.19 30.60
CA GLU A 868 12.94 -29.88 31.27
C GLU A 868 11.75 -28.98 30.87
N GLY A 869 10.98 -29.34 29.83
CA GLY A 869 9.92 -28.52 29.25
C GLY A 869 10.41 -27.63 28.10
N TRP A 870 9.50 -27.30 27.18
CA TRP A 870 9.76 -26.38 26.06
C TRP A 870 9.59 -24.88 26.42
N ASN A 871 9.35 -24.59 27.69
CA ASN A 871 9.12 -23.27 28.28
C ASN A 871 10.31 -22.75 29.12
N ASP A 872 11.36 -23.54 29.31
CA ASP A 872 12.52 -23.21 30.14
C ASP A 872 13.38 -22.08 29.54
N ASP A 873 13.58 -22.05 28.22
CA ASP A 873 14.34 -21.05 27.48
C ASP A 873 13.72 -20.71 26.11
N PHE A 874 14.32 -19.75 25.41
CA PHE A 874 14.02 -19.48 24.00
C PHE A 874 14.55 -20.60 23.11
N HIS A 875 13.70 -21.02 22.19
CA HIS A 875 13.99 -22.06 21.21
C HIS A 875 13.85 -21.52 19.80
N ASN A 876 14.65 -22.06 18.89
CA ASN A 876 14.57 -21.76 17.47
C ASN A 876 13.71 -22.81 16.77
N TYR A 877 12.50 -22.43 16.40
CA TYR A 877 11.56 -23.24 15.63
C TYR A 877 11.73 -22.93 14.14
N THR A 878 12.26 -23.88 13.37
CA THR A 878 12.48 -23.73 11.94
C THR A 878 11.55 -24.62 11.13
N LEU A 879 10.62 -24.03 10.37
CA LEU A 879 9.76 -24.73 9.42
C LEU A 879 10.35 -24.62 8.01
N ILE A 880 10.63 -25.75 7.37
CA ILE A 880 11.03 -25.86 5.97
C ILE A 880 9.83 -26.38 5.19
N TRP A 881 9.14 -25.48 4.50
CA TRP A 881 7.94 -25.78 3.72
C TRP A 881 8.26 -25.71 2.23
N THR A 882 8.20 -26.86 1.56
CA THR A 882 8.46 -27.03 0.13
C THR A 882 7.22 -27.58 -0.58
N PRO A 883 7.17 -27.56 -1.93
CA PRO A 883 6.04 -28.13 -2.66
C PRO A 883 5.86 -29.64 -2.44
N ASP A 884 6.91 -30.31 -1.98
CA ASP A 884 6.96 -31.77 -1.89
C ASP A 884 7.10 -32.26 -0.43
N ASP A 885 7.29 -31.34 0.53
CA ASP A 885 7.62 -31.67 1.91
C ASP A 885 7.36 -30.51 2.88
N ILE A 886 6.89 -30.84 4.08
CA ILE A 886 6.82 -29.96 5.25
C ILE A 886 7.68 -30.60 6.35
N SER A 887 8.82 -29.98 6.65
CA SER A 887 9.79 -30.46 7.64
C SER A 887 10.01 -29.42 8.72
N LEU A 888 10.20 -29.83 9.97
CA LEU A 888 10.54 -28.90 11.05
C LEU A 888 11.87 -29.27 11.73
N LYS A 889 12.54 -28.26 12.25
CA LYS A 889 13.76 -28.37 13.07
C LYS A 889 13.59 -27.52 14.32
N ILE A 890 14.15 -28.00 15.43
CA ILE A 890 14.14 -27.27 16.69
C ILE A 890 15.57 -27.24 17.21
N ASP A 891 16.09 -26.04 17.51
CA ASP A 891 17.48 -25.82 17.97
C ASP A 891 18.53 -26.54 17.13
N ASN A 892 18.37 -26.49 15.80
CA ASN A 892 19.21 -27.16 14.81
C ASN A 892 19.22 -28.71 14.89
N LYS A 893 18.43 -29.32 15.77
CA LYS A 893 18.17 -30.76 15.74
C LYS A 893 17.22 -31.05 14.57
N PRO A 894 17.62 -31.90 13.61
CA PRO A 894 16.70 -32.32 12.56
C PRO A 894 15.59 -33.16 13.19
N LEU A 895 14.33 -33.07 12.74
CA LEU A 895 13.59 -34.25 12.24
C LEU A 895 12.10 -34.05 11.97
N THR A 896 11.69 -34.97 11.09
CA THR A 896 10.34 -35.38 10.71
C THR A 896 9.71 -34.56 9.59
N SER A 897 9.72 -35.20 8.42
CA SER A 897 9.19 -34.74 7.15
C SER A 897 7.78 -35.29 6.98
N ILE A 898 6.83 -34.39 6.71
CA ILE A 898 5.45 -34.74 6.35
C ILE A 898 5.38 -34.72 4.83
N LYS A 899 5.58 -35.88 4.22
CA LYS A 899 5.50 -36.08 2.77
C LYS A 899 4.76 -37.38 2.40
N PRO A 900 3.93 -37.39 1.36
CA PRO A 900 3.32 -38.62 0.84
C PRO A 900 4.36 -39.56 0.20
N GLU A 901 4.16 -40.89 0.28
CA GLU A 901 4.97 -41.86 -0.46
C GLU A 901 4.59 -41.92 -1.96
N LYS A 902 5.44 -42.56 -2.79
CA LYS A 902 5.37 -42.48 -4.26
C LYS A 902 3.99 -42.85 -4.83
N ALA A 903 3.29 -41.81 -5.29
CA ALA A 903 2.05 -41.73 -6.10
C ALA A 903 0.78 -41.26 -5.36
N ASP A 904 0.81 -41.15 -4.02
CA ASP A 904 -0.37 -40.76 -3.24
C ASP A 904 -0.41 -39.24 -2.89
N GLN A 905 -1.60 -38.72 -2.62
CA GLN A 905 -1.84 -37.35 -2.12
C GLN A 905 -1.78 -37.30 -0.59
N LEU A 906 -1.50 -36.13 0.00
CA LEU A 906 -1.42 -35.92 1.46
C LEU A 906 -2.66 -36.43 2.19
N CYS A 907 -3.84 -36.32 1.59
CA CYS A 907 -5.10 -36.83 2.13
C CYS A 907 -5.08 -38.36 2.44
N VAL A 908 -4.29 -39.14 1.69
CA VAL A 908 -4.11 -40.58 1.92
C VAL A 908 -3.25 -40.82 3.16
N LEU A 909 -2.18 -40.04 3.34
CA LEU A 909 -1.36 -40.05 4.56
C LEU A 909 -2.17 -39.67 5.80
N LEU A 910 -3.17 -38.81 5.62
CA LEU A 910 -4.11 -38.40 6.67
C LEU A 910 -5.24 -39.41 6.91
N GLY A 911 -5.30 -40.52 6.16
CA GLY A 911 -6.26 -41.61 6.36
C GLY A 911 -7.63 -41.42 5.70
N GLU A 912 -7.78 -40.50 4.74
CA GLU A 912 -9.08 -40.04 4.24
C GLU A 912 -9.26 -40.23 2.72
N ARG A 913 -9.04 -41.45 2.21
CA ARG A 913 -9.14 -41.77 0.76
C ARG A 913 -10.47 -41.36 0.13
N GLU A 914 -11.59 -41.53 0.83
CA GLU A 914 -12.94 -41.29 0.30
C GLU A 914 -13.33 -39.81 0.22
N LYS A 915 -12.56 -38.90 0.86
CA LYS A 915 -12.81 -37.45 0.88
C LYS A 915 -11.68 -36.63 0.26
N CYS A 916 -10.72 -37.31 -0.37
CA CYS A 916 -9.63 -36.67 -1.13
C CYS A 916 -10.13 -35.77 -2.26
N ASP A 917 -11.37 -35.91 -2.74
CA ASP A 917 -11.90 -35.18 -3.91
C ASP A 917 -11.75 -33.65 -3.85
N ILE A 918 -11.74 -33.06 -2.66
CA ILE A 918 -11.56 -31.61 -2.48
C ILE A 918 -10.10 -31.21 -2.70
N TRP A 919 -9.15 -31.94 -2.12
CA TRP A 919 -7.71 -31.66 -2.22
C TRP A 919 -7.06 -32.27 -3.47
N ALA A 920 -7.72 -33.25 -4.10
CA ALA A 920 -7.26 -33.91 -5.31
C ALA A 920 -7.17 -32.98 -6.53
N LYS A 921 -7.80 -31.80 -6.44
CA LYS A 921 -7.71 -30.73 -7.43
C LYS A 921 -6.40 -29.92 -7.33
N GLY A 922 -5.65 -30.08 -6.24
CA GLY A 922 -4.38 -29.40 -5.99
C GLY A 922 -3.15 -30.28 -6.26
N THR A 923 -2.01 -29.84 -5.74
CA THR A 923 -0.79 -30.66 -5.74
C THR A 923 -0.89 -31.80 -4.74
N LYS A 924 0.10 -32.69 -4.71
CA LYS A 924 0.17 -33.79 -3.73
C LYS A 924 0.19 -33.31 -2.28
N MET A 925 0.60 -32.07 -2.03
CA MET A 925 0.64 -31.43 -0.71
C MET A 925 -0.59 -30.57 -0.41
N ALA A 926 -1.60 -30.54 -1.28
CA ALA A 926 -2.83 -29.79 -1.03
C ALA A 926 -3.48 -30.21 0.31
N PRO A 927 -3.97 -29.26 1.12
CA PRO A 927 -4.21 -27.84 0.78
C PRO A 927 -3.02 -26.88 1.00
N PHE A 928 -1.82 -27.38 1.30
CA PHE A 928 -0.62 -26.59 1.62
C PHE A 928 0.17 -26.16 0.38
N ASP A 929 -0.53 -25.89 -0.71
CA ASP A 929 0.00 -25.49 -2.02
C ASP A 929 -0.54 -24.12 -2.48
N LYS A 930 -1.08 -23.36 -1.53
CA LYS A 930 -1.54 -21.97 -1.66
C LYS A 930 -0.76 -21.07 -0.71
N GLN A 931 -1.03 -19.77 -0.75
CA GLN A 931 -0.39 -18.81 0.15
C GLN A 931 -0.95 -18.89 1.56
N PHE A 932 -0.06 -18.79 2.53
CA PHE A 932 -0.37 -18.72 3.95
C PHE A 932 0.24 -17.45 4.56
N TYR A 933 -0.30 -17.01 5.69
CA TYR A 933 0.21 -15.89 6.50
C TYR A 933 0.51 -16.37 7.92
N LEU A 934 1.32 -15.61 8.66
CA LEU A 934 1.71 -15.91 10.03
C LEU A 934 0.64 -15.43 11.02
N THR A 935 0.36 -16.24 12.04
CA THR A 935 -0.47 -15.88 13.19
C THR A 935 0.27 -16.23 14.48
N LEU A 936 0.28 -15.29 15.43
CA LEU A 936 0.87 -15.42 16.76
C LEU A 936 -0.21 -15.10 17.80
N GLY A 937 -0.42 -15.96 18.78
CA GLY A 937 -1.43 -15.73 19.81
C GLY A 937 -1.21 -16.57 21.07
N LEU A 938 -1.97 -16.27 22.11
CA LEU A 938 -1.99 -17.04 23.35
C LEU A 938 -3.42 -17.19 23.85
N SER A 939 -3.86 -18.43 23.97
CA SER A 939 -5.20 -18.77 24.45
C SER A 939 -5.15 -19.46 25.83
N ALA A 940 -6.33 -19.64 26.43
CA ALA A 940 -6.50 -20.32 27.69
C ALA A 940 -7.79 -21.17 27.71
N GLY A 941 -7.70 -22.34 28.34
CA GLY A 941 -8.79 -23.32 28.43
C GLY A 941 -9.29 -23.77 27.05
N GLY A 942 -10.57 -24.05 26.95
CA GLY A 942 -11.23 -24.37 25.69
C GLY A 942 -11.67 -25.82 25.56
N ARG A 943 -12.38 -26.11 24.47
CA ARG A 943 -13.10 -27.38 24.25
C ARG A 943 -12.33 -28.39 23.39
N ARG A 944 -11.08 -28.09 23.01
CA ARG A 944 -10.35 -28.86 21.99
C ARG A 944 -8.95 -29.28 22.42
N ASP A 945 -8.18 -28.39 23.02
CA ASP A 945 -6.75 -28.62 23.27
C ASP A 945 -6.46 -29.50 24.49
N PHE A 946 -7.47 -29.72 25.34
CA PHE A 946 -7.38 -30.54 26.55
C PHE A 946 -8.37 -31.71 26.46
N PRO A 947 -7.90 -32.97 26.44
CA PRO A 947 -8.78 -34.15 26.47
C PRO A 947 -9.67 -34.17 27.71
N ASP A 948 -10.79 -34.89 27.65
CA ASP A 948 -11.62 -35.08 28.84
C ASP A 948 -10.97 -36.07 29.81
N ASN A 949 -11.18 -35.85 31.12
CA ASN A 949 -10.62 -36.66 32.21
C ASN A 949 -9.07 -36.62 32.31
N CYS A 950 -8.40 -35.64 31.71
CA CYS A 950 -6.99 -35.39 32.01
C CYS A 950 -6.84 -34.72 33.39
N LYS A 951 -5.65 -34.83 33.98
CA LYS A 951 -5.31 -34.29 35.29
C LYS A 951 -4.02 -33.50 35.23
N THR A 952 -3.93 -32.43 36.01
CA THR A 952 -2.70 -31.66 36.21
C THR A 952 -2.43 -31.56 37.70
N HIS A 953 -1.21 -31.88 38.14
CA HIS A 953 -0.85 -31.89 39.56
C HIS A 953 -1.80 -32.72 40.45
N GLY A 954 -2.38 -33.79 39.91
CA GLY A 954 -3.39 -34.63 40.60
C GLY A 954 -4.82 -34.05 40.63
N HIS A 955 -5.02 -32.82 40.15
CA HIS A 955 -6.33 -32.18 40.01
C HIS A 955 -6.96 -32.54 38.66
N ASP A 956 -8.22 -32.96 38.68
CA ASP A 956 -8.97 -33.25 37.46
C ASP A 956 -9.25 -31.97 36.66
N LYS A 957 -9.20 -32.07 35.33
CA LYS A 957 -9.70 -31.01 34.44
C LYS A 957 -11.14 -30.64 34.85
N PRO A 958 -11.41 -29.37 35.18
CA PRO A 958 -12.68 -28.99 35.82
C PRO A 958 -13.87 -28.99 34.86
N TRP A 959 -13.64 -29.11 33.55
CA TRP A 959 -14.71 -29.13 32.54
C TRP A 959 -14.62 -30.32 31.59
N LYS A 960 -15.77 -30.65 30.98
CA LYS A 960 -15.88 -31.56 29.83
C LYS A 960 -16.02 -30.78 28.53
N ASN A 961 -15.41 -31.25 27.46
CA ASN A 961 -15.39 -30.58 26.16
C ASN A 961 -16.80 -30.37 25.56
N THR A 962 -17.72 -31.30 25.85
CA THR A 962 -19.09 -31.30 25.34
C THR A 962 -20.10 -30.62 26.25
N GLU A 963 -19.74 -30.22 27.48
CA GLU A 963 -20.73 -29.72 28.43
C GLU A 963 -21.06 -28.24 28.21
N SER A 964 -22.31 -27.86 28.47
CA SER A 964 -22.76 -26.47 28.31
C SER A 964 -22.08 -25.51 29.29
N LYS A 965 -21.75 -25.97 30.50
CA LYS A 965 -21.13 -25.17 31.57
C LYS A 965 -19.60 -25.15 31.55
N ALA A 966 -18.96 -25.62 30.48
CA ALA A 966 -17.51 -25.83 30.47
C ALA A 966 -16.69 -24.61 30.88
N MET A 967 -17.03 -23.43 30.36
CA MET A 967 -16.34 -22.18 30.68
C MET A 967 -16.61 -21.71 32.10
N LEU A 968 -17.82 -21.93 32.62
CA LEU A 968 -18.15 -21.62 34.01
C LEU A 968 -17.35 -22.52 34.95
N ASN A 969 -17.28 -23.82 34.69
CA ASN A 969 -16.52 -24.75 35.52
C ASN A 969 -15.02 -24.42 35.50
N PHE A 970 -14.47 -24.06 34.33
CA PHE A 970 -13.11 -23.51 34.22
C PHE A 970 -12.93 -22.26 35.11
N TYR A 971 -13.86 -21.32 35.07
CA TYR A 971 -13.80 -20.09 35.86
C TYR A 971 -13.98 -20.33 37.37
N GLU A 972 -14.88 -21.22 37.77
CA GLU A 972 -15.13 -21.56 39.18
C GLU A 972 -13.91 -22.24 39.80
N ASP A 973 -13.15 -23.01 39.01
CA ASP A 973 -11.92 -23.67 39.43
C ASP A 973 -10.68 -22.75 39.45
N ARG A 974 -10.82 -21.45 39.15
CA ARG A 974 -9.68 -20.52 39.01
C ARG A 974 -8.74 -20.46 40.20
N ASN A 975 -9.22 -20.72 41.40
CA ASN A 975 -8.37 -20.74 42.59
C ASN A 975 -7.34 -21.88 42.57
N ASN A 976 -7.60 -22.96 41.84
CA ASN A 976 -6.68 -24.09 41.70
C ASN A 976 -5.63 -23.82 40.61
N TRP A 977 -6.05 -23.35 39.42
CA TRP A 977 -5.12 -23.18 38.30
C TRP A 977 -4.44 -21.81 38.23
N HIS A 978 -5.03 -20.71 38.73
CA HIS A 978 -4.43 -19.37 38.60
C HIS A 978 -3.06 -19.25 39.28
N SER A 979 -2.86 -19.96 40.39
CA SER A 979 -1.59 -19.95 41.12
C SER A 979 -0.40 -20.48 40.31
N THR A 980 -0.68 -21.26 39.25
CA THR A 980 0.35 -21.78 38.33
C THR A 980 0.80 -20.76 37.29
N TRP A 981 0.03 -19.69 37.06
CA TRP A 981 0.37 -18.63 36.10
C TRP A 981 1.39 -17.68 36.73
N LYS A 982 2.67 -18.00 36.56
CA LYS A 982 3.79 -17.19 37.07
C LYS A 982 4.00 -15.95 36.19
N ARG A 983 4.06 -14.76 36.81
CA ARG A 983 4.11 -13.46 36.11
C ARG A 983 5.18 -13.35 35.03
N ASP A 984 6.36 -13.91 35.24
CA ASP A 984 7.47 -13.80 34.30
C ASP A 984 7.52 -14.91 33.24
N ALA A 985 6.59 -15.88 33.31
CA ALA A 985 6.65 -17.11 32.51
C ALA A 985 5.33 -17.47 31.81
N MET A 986 4.22 -16.79 32.10
CA MET A 986 2.92 -17.03 31.45
C MET A 986 2.80 -16.44 30.04
N ASP A 987 3.72 -15.56 29.64
CA ASP A 987 3.71 -14.91 28.33
C ASP A 987 4.21 -15.87 27.25
N LEU A 988 3.59 -15.83 26.08
CA LEU A 988 4.28 -16.22 24.86
C LEU A 988 5.22 -15.08 24.48
N LYS A 989 6.53 -15.38 24.37
CA LYS A 989 7.55 -14.38 24.04
C LYS A 989 8.20 -14.71 22.70
N ILE A 990 8.27 -13.73 21.81
CA ILE A 990 8.89 -13.87 20.48
C ILE A 990 9.99 -12.83 20.35
N ASP A 991 11.20 -13.30 20.05
CA ASP A 991 12.38 -12.47 19.87
C ASP A 991 12.48 -11.98 18.42
N TYR A 992 12.42 -12.90 17.45
CA TYR A 992 12.37 -12.53 16.03
C TYR A 992 11.64 -13.58 15.19
N ILE A 993 11.20 -13.16 14.02
CA ILE A 993 10.71 -14.02 12.94
C ILE A 993 11.45 -13.67 11.65
N ARG A 994 11.98 -14.69 10.96
CA ARG A 994 12.58 -14.57 9.63
C ARG A 994 11.98 -15.60 8.70
N VAL A 995 11.64 -15.19 7.49
CA VAL A 995 11.21 -16.10 6.42
C VAL A 995 12.17 -15.95 5.26
N ARG A 996 12.78 -17.07 4.83
CA ARG A 996 13.67 -17.15 3.68
C ARG A 996 13.01 -17.93 2.55
N ALA A 997 13.32 -17.56 1.31
CA ALA A 997 12.94 -18.35 0.15
C ALA A 997 13.76 -19.64 0.05
N LEU A 998 13.14 -20.72 -0.44
CA LEU A 998 13.78 -22.04 -0.62
C LEU A 998 14.93 -22.04 -1.60
#